data_AF-A0A4W6C096-F1
#
_entry.id   AF-A0A4W6C096-F1
#
_cell.length_a   1.000
_cell.length_b   1.000
_cell.length_c   1.000
_cell.angle_alpha   90.00
_cell.angle_beta   90.00
_cell.angle_gamma   90.00
#
_symmetry.space_group_name_H-M   'P 1'
#
loop_
_entity.id
_entity.type
_entity.pdbx_description
1 polymer ?
#
loop_
_entity_poly.entity_id
_entity_poly.type
_entity_poly.pdbx_seq_one_letter_code
_entity_poly.pdbx_strand_id
1 'polypeptide(L)'
;MKLSYKELQQFHGVRRFELERSCCFSALLLDEERGRLFVGAKNFLLSLSLDNIAKQEHKIYWPAPVDWREECNWAGKDITSDCVNYVKIVHHYNRTHLYACGTGAFHPTCAFVEVGHRMEDHVFRIDPSKVEDGKGKSPYDPRHNAASVLVGDELYAGVATDLMGRDFTIFRSLGKRPSIRTEQHDSRWLNEPKFVGSFWVPESENPDDDKIFFFFRETAVEAQGLGKSTYSRIGQLCRNDMGGQRSLVNKWTTFLKTRLICSVPGADGSDTYFDELRDVFLLQTRDRKNPLVYTVFSTSSSVFKGSAVCLYSMNDIRRAFLGPFAHKEGPNYQWVPFQGKVPYPRPGMCPSKTFGSFESTKGFPDDVIQFARHHPLMYNPVYPMSRRPVFVRTNVDYSFTQIAVDRVSAADGQYDVMFIGTDKGTILKVINVPKESWNNMEELLLEELEVFKDASSIINMQISSKRQQLYVGSDTGIAQVPLHRCSVYGKACAECCLARDPYCAWDGTSCTRYLPNTKRSVLNYSRPIMSLSLLPPVDHHKHRVAERKLYGVEGSSTFLECIPKSLQARVTWTFQKHPQNPREEVRLDDRVLQTDRGLLIRRVLKRDIGIYQCHAMEHGFTQTLLGITLEVVPSTSSSVSNLPSDAPVRLDPRSGGGPPVTNQKLWYRDFMQLVDHPNLSTVDQICEQVWARKNAANKKWKHLQEIRKGRNRRTHDGKPNPRAPRSAGE
;
A
#
# COMPACT_ATOMS: atom_id res chain seq x y z
N MET A 1 2.85 -8.31 -15.20
CA MET A 1 4.03 -7.53 -15.60
C MET A 1 4.58 -6.74 -14.43
N LYS A 2 5.89 -6.74 -14.22
CA LYS A 2 6.55 -5.85 -13.25
C LYS A 2 7.23 -4.70 -14.01
N LEU A 3 6.97 -3.46 -13.61
CA LEU A 3 7.55 -2.26 -14.21
C LEU A 3 8.28 -1.46 -13.13
N SER A 4 9.59 -1.33 -13.32
CA SER A 4 10.43 -0.48 -12.48
C SER A 4 10.14 1.00 -12.69
N TYR A 5 10.57 1.83 -11.76
CA TYR A 5 10.46 3.28 -11.86
C TYR A 5 11.00 3.83 -13.19
N LYS A 6 12.16 3.32 -13.65
CA LYS A 6 12.81 3.78 -14.88
C LYS A 6 11.99 3.43 -16.12
N GLU A 7 11.45 2.23 -16.17
CA GLU A 7 10.59 1.78 -17.27
C GLU A 7 9.31 2.62 -17.33
N LEU A 8 8.67 2.88 -16.18
CA LEU A 8 7.46 3.71 -16.11
C LEU A 8 7.69 5.13 -16.63
N GLN A 9 8.89 5.69 -16.46
CA GLN A 9 9.26 6.98 -17.04
C GLN A 9 9.43 6.92 -18.56
N GLN A 10 10.03 5.85 -19.08
CA GLN A 10 10.25 5.66 -20.52
C GLN A 10 8.94 5.50 -21.29
N PHE A 11 7.94 4.83 -20.72
CA PHE A 11 6.64 4.64 -21.36
C PHE A 11 5.76 5.92 -21.38
N HIS A 12 6.24 7.06 -20.87
CA HIS A 12 5.47 8.31 -20.68
C HIS A 12 4.14 8.11 -19.92
N GLY A 13 4.04 7.03 -19.13
CA GLY A 13 2.80 6.61 -18.50
C GLY A 13 2.55 7.30 -17.16
N VAL A 14 3.58 7.57 -16.36
CA VAL A 14 3.43 8.13 -15.02
C VAL A 14 3.94 9.56 -14.96
N ARG A 15 3.07 10.49 -14.57
CA ARG A 15 3.43 11.89 -14.30
C ARG A 15 3.57 12.10 -12.81
N ARG A 16 4.47 12.98 -12.40
CA ARG A 16 4.72 13.27 -10.98
C ARG A 16 4.74 14.75 -10.68
N PHE A 17 4.36 15.07 -9.46
CA PHE A 17 4.47 16.39 -8.87
C PHE A 17 5.23 16.26 -7.54
N GLU A 18 6.25 17.09 -7.37
CA GLU A 18 7.05 17.20 -6.15
C GLU A 18 7.10 18.68 -5.76
N LEU A 19 7.21 18.97 -4.46
CA LEU A 19 7.26 20.34 -3.95
C LEU A 19 8.46 20.51 -3.04
N GLU A 20 9.34 21.47 -3.38
CA GLU A 20 10.50 21.79 -2.56
C GLU A 20 10.11 22.19 -1.14
N ARG A 21 10.84 21.67 -0.14
CA ARG A 21 10.66 21.97 1.30
C ARG A 21 9.28 21.61 1.86
N SER A 22 8.53 20.75 1.17
CA SER A 22 7.28 20.17 1.64
C SER A 22 7.38 18.64 1.57
N CYS A 23 6.45 17.98 2.25
CA CYS A 23 6.30 16.53 2.22
C CYS A 23 4.83 16.17 2.48
N CYS A 24 4.61 14.86 2.59
CA CYS A 24 3.52 14.32 3.37
C CYS A 24 2.16 14.68 2.74
N PHE A 25 2.00 14.32 1.46
CA PHE A 25 0.82 14.59 0.63
C PHE A 25 -0.35 13.68 1.00
N SER A 26 -0.82 13.79 2.26
CA SER A 26 -1.71 12.82 2.90
C SER A 26 -3.20 13.05 2.66
N ALA A 27 -3.61 14.26 2.26
CA ALA A 27 -5.02 14.59 2.00
C ALA A 27 -5.22 14.87 0.52
N LEU A 28 -5.99 14.01 -0.16
CA LEU A 28 -6.30 14.14 -1.59
C LEU A 28 -7.81 14.29 -1.78
N LEU A 29 -8.22 15.32 -2.51
CA LEU A 29 -9.61 15.53 -2.90
C LEU A 29 -9.69 15.68 -4.43
N LEU A 30 -10.28 14.69 -5.09
CA LEU A 30 -10.47 14.65 -6.52
C LEU A 30 -11.73 15.44 -6.93
N ASP A 31 -11.57 16.50 -7.70
CA ASP A 31 -12.66 17.31 -8.26
C ASP A 31 -12.70 17.16 -9.79
N GLU A 32 -13.50 16.20 -10.27
CA GLU A 32 -13.65 15.95 -11.70
C GLU A 32 -14.38 17.08 -12.44
N GLU A 33 -15.26 17.81 -11.76
CA GLU A 33 -16.05 18.91 -12.35
C GLU A 33 -15.16 20.10 -12.70
N ARG A 34 -14.24 20.47 -11.79
CA ARG A 34 -13.26 21.55 -12.03
C ARG A 34 -12.02 21.09 -12.77
N GLY A 35 -11.84 19.78 -12.95
CA GLY A 35 -10.61 19.26 -13.52
C GLY A 35 -9.40 19.47 -12.59
N ARG A 36 -9.60 19.46 -11.26
CA ARG A 36 -8.55 19.74 -10.27
C ARG A 36 -8.40 18.60 -9.25
N LEU A 37 -7.16 18.40 -8.80
CA LEU A 37 -6.82 17.60 -7.62
C LEU A 37 -6.38 18.57 -6.53
N PHE A 38 -7.13 18.64 -5.43
CA PHE A 38 -6.74 19.42 -4.26
C PHE A 38 -5.94 18.56 -3.30
N VAL A 39 -4.85 19.11 -2.78
CA VAL A 39 -3.88 18.33 -1.98
C VAL A 39 -3.47 19.09 -0.73
N GLY A 40 -3.65 18.46 0.43
CA GLY A 40 -3.07 18.90 1.69
C GLY A 40 -1.68 18.29 1.91
N ALA A 41 -0.72 19.14 2.24
CA ALA A 41 0.67 18.79 2.51
C ALA A 41 1.20 19.55 3.74
N LYS A 42 2.50 19.37 4.05
CA LYS A 42 3.21 20.15 5.08
C LYS A 42 3.26 21.64 4.71
N ASN A 43 2.55 22.49 5.45
CA ASN A 43 2.40 23.94 5.30
C ASN A 43 1.77 24.43 3.99
N PHE A 44 1.26 23.52 3.15
CA PHE A 44 0.73 23.88 1.84
C PHE A 44 -0.61 23.20 1.58
N LEU A 45 -1.50 23.95 0.93
CA LEU A 45 -2.63 23.42 0.20
C LEU A 45 -2.41 23.69 -1.29
N LEU A 46 -2.60 22.67 -2.13
CA LEU A 46 -2.30 22.71 -3.55
C LEU A 46 -3.54 22.46 -4.38
N SER A 47 -3.59 23.03 -5.58
CA SER A 47 -4.55 22.73 -6.63
C SER A 47 -3.79 22.37 -7.91
N LEU A 48 -3.86 21.09 -8.30
CA LEU A 48 -3.16 20.53 -9.44
C LEU A 48 -4.15 20.24 -10.58
N SER A 49 -3.72 20.37 -11.83
CA SER A 49 -4.56 20.03 -12.98
C SER A 49 -4.71 18.51 -13.13
N LEU A 50 -5.93 18.00 -13.33
CA LEU A 50 -6.14 16.58 -13.63
C LEU A 50 -5.66 16.19 -15.02
N ASP A 51 -5.51 17.15 -15.94
CA ASP A 51 -4.99 16.87 -17.28
C ASP A 51 -3.49 16.65 -17.26
N ASN A 52 -2.76 17.32 -16.36
CA ASN A 52 -1.36 17.05 -16.05
C ASN A 52 -0.99 17.64 -14.69
N ILE A 53 -0.78 16.77 -13.69
CA ILE A 53 -0.49 17.20 -12.32
C ILE A 53 0.83 17.96 -12.17
N ALA A 54 1.75 17.81 -13.14
CA ALA A 54 3.05 18.48 -13.15
C ALA A 54 3.00 19.89 -13.74
N LYS A 55 1.82 20.37 -14.15
CA LYS A 55 1.63 21.68 -14.79
C LYS A 55 0.47 22.42 -14.13
N GLN A 56 0.52 23.75 -14.23
CA GLN A 56 -0.57 24.66 -13.81
C GLN A 56 -0.93 24.51 -12.32
N GLU A 57 0.06 24.35 -11.45
CA GLU A 57 -0.16 24.31 -10.01
C GLU A 57 -0.54 25.68 -9.44
N HIS A 58 -1.52 25.69 -8.53
CA HIS A 58 -1.74 26.80 -7.61
C HIS A 58 -1.44 26.32 -6.20
N LYS A 59 -0.82 27.18 -5.38
CA LYS A 59 -0.41 26.85 -4.02
C LYS A 59 -0.78 27.94 -3.04
N ILE A 60 -1.29 27.54 -1.89
CA ILE A 60 -1.51 28.40 -0.73
C ILE A 60 -0.49 27.97 0.33
N TYR A 61 0.36 28.90 0.74
CA TYR A 61 1.24 28.71 1.89
C TYR A 61 0.45 28.99 3.17
N TRP A 62 0.26 27.95 3.99
CA TRP A 62 -0.56 27.99 5.20
C TRP A 62 0.22 27.42 6.41
N PRO A 63 1.27 28.11 6.87
CA PRO A 63 2.03 27.72 8.05
C PRO A 63 1.29 28.04 9.35
N ALA A 64 1.73 27.44 10.46
CA ALA A 64 1.31 27.86 11.79
C ALA A 64 1.96 29.22 12.17
N PRO A 65 1.25 30.11 12.89
CA PRO A 65 1.81 31.32 13.49
C PRO A 65 3.05 31.05 14.34
N VAL A 66 3.96 32.03 14.42
CA VAL A 66 5.24 31.89 15.13
C VAL A 66 5.03 31.55 16.60
N ASP A 67 4.10 32.24 17.28
CA ASP A 67 3.81 32.04 18.69
C ASP A 67 3.41 30.59 19.00
N TRP A 68 2.52 29.99 18.19
CA TRP A 68 2.12 28.59 18.36
C TRP A 68 3.27 27.61 18.11
N ARG A 69 4.20 27.95 17.19
CA ARG A 69 5.38 27.13 16.94
C ARG A 69 6.36 27.19 18.11
N GLU A 70 6.49 28.35 18.76
CA GLU A 70 7.30 28.51 19.97
C GLU A 70 6.68 27.78 21.16
N GLU A 71 5.36 27.89 21.37
CA GLU A 71 4.62 27.13 22.40
C GLU A 71 4.79 25.61 22.21
N CYS A 72 4.63 25.13 20.97
CA CYS A 72 4.85 23.73 20.61
C CYS A 72 6.29 23.27 20.92
N ASN A 73 7.28 24.12 20.65
CA ASN A 73 8.68 23.83 20.94
C ASN A 73 8.97 23.84 22.45
N TRP A 74 8.38 24.76 23.22
CA TRP A 74 8.46 24.74 24.69
C TRP A 74 7.79 23.50 25.31
N ALA A 75 6.78 22.94 24.63
CA ALA A 75 6.19 21.65 24.98
C ALA A 75 7.08 20.44 24.62
N GLY A 76 8.31 20.66 24.11
CA GLY A 76 9.31 19.64 23.83
C GLY A 76 9.15 18.93 22.49
N LYS A 77 8.42 19.53 21.54
CA LYS A 77 8.25 19.02 20.17
C LYS A 77 9.29 19.62 19.22
N ASP A 78 9.59 18.92 18.12
CA ASP A 78 10.59 19.40 17.16
C ASP A 78 10.08 20.57 16.31
N ILE A 79 10.82 21.69 16.30
CA ILE A 79 10.44 22.92 15.61
C ILE A 79 10.35 22.78 14.07
N THR A 80 11.02 21.79 13.48
CA THR A 80 11.16 21.60 12.04
C THR A 80 10.24 20.51 11.49
N SER A 81 10.00 19.44 12.25
CA SER A 81 9.15 18.31 11.86
C SER A 81 7.76 18.38 12.45
N ASP A 82 7.63 18.78 13.72
CA ASP A 82 6.40 18.60 14.49
C ASP A 82 5.61 19.91 14.61
N CYS A 83 6.30 21.02 14.91
CA CYS A 83 5.71 22.36 15.08
C CYS A 83 5.50 23.08 13.74
N VAL A 84 4.74 22.44 12.87
CA VAL A 84 4.32 22.96 11.56
C VAL A 84 2.85 22.61 11.33
N ASN A 85 2.25 23.19 10.30
CA ASN A 85 0.90 22.83 9.91
C ASN A 85 0.91 21.67 8.90
N TYR A 86 0.37 20.51 9.24
CA TYR A 86 0.07 19.46 8.26
C TYR A 86 -1.40 19.50 7.94
N VAL A 87 -1.75 19.79 6.68
CA VAL A 87 -3.15 19.74 6.23
C VAL A 87 -3.60 18.28 6.16
N LYS A 88 -4.54 17.91 7.04
CA LYS A 88 -5.01 16.53 7.21
C LYS A 88 -6.36 16.25 6.54
N ILE A 89 -7.17 17.29 6.35
CA ILE A 89 -8.54 17.16 5.86
C ILE A 89 -8.78 18.21 4.78
N VAL A 90 -9.42 17.79 3.68
CA VAL A 90 -9.91 18.65 2.61
C VAL A 90 -11.23 18.06 2.10
N HIS A 91 -12.32 18.82 2.17
CA HIS A 91 -13.65 18.41 1.70
C HIS A 91 -14.29 19.48 0.81
N HIS A 92 -15.21 19.08 -0.06
CA HIS A 92 -16.12 20.02 -0.73
C HIS A 92 -17.13 20.57 0.27
N TYR A 93 -17.12 21.88 0.52
CA TYR A 93 -18.12 22.51 1.38
C TYR A 93 -19.34 22.96 0.58
N ASN A 94 -19.10 23.64 -0.53
CA ASN A 94 -20.14 24.04 -1.47
C ASN A 94 -19.55 24.17 -2.88
N ARG A 95 -20.28 24.81 -3.81
CA ARG A 95 -19.83 24.98 -5.20
C ARG A 95 -18.75 26.05 -5.39
N THR A 96 -18.32 26.75 -4.36
CA THR A 96 -17.29 27.81 -4.47
C THR A 96 -16.18 27.67 -3.44
N HIS A 97 -16.40 26.89 -2.39
CA HIS A 97 -15.49 26.73 -1.26
C HIS A 97 -15.24 25.27 -0.95
N LEU A 98 -13.99 24.98 -0.60
CA LEU A 98 -13.60 23.77 0.12
C LEU A 98 -13.52 24.08 1.61
N TYR A 99 -13.54 23.04 2.42
CA TYR A 99 -13.25 23.11 3.85
C TYR A 99 -11.98 22.31 4.12
N ALA A 100 -10.93 22.97 4.62
CA ALA A 100 -9.64 22.35 4.90
C ALA A 100 -9.25 22.52 6.36
N CYS A 101 -8.61 21.51 6.96
CA CYS A 101 -8.08 21.58 8.31
C CYS A 101 -6.68 21.00 8.41
N GLY A 102 -5.87 21.55 9.31
CA GLY A 102 -4.53 21.06 9.60
C GLY A 102 -4.16 21.09 11.09
N THR A 103 -2.98 20.56 11.40
CA THR A 103 -2.48 20.43 12.78
C THR A 103 -2.06 21.75 13.43
N GLY A 104 -1.77 22.78 12.62
CA GLY A 104 -1.38 24.11 13.07
C GLY A 104 -0.32 24.15 14.18
N ALA A 105 0.73 23.31 14.09
CA ALA A 105 1.75 23.17 15.14
C ALA A 105 1.17 22.80 16.52
N PHE A 106 0.33 21.76 16.58
CA PHE A 106 -0.42 21.37 17.78
C PHE A 106 -1.46 22.42 18.23
N HIS A 107 -1.86 23.32 17.33
CA HIS A 107 -3.07 24.15 17.46
C HIS A 107 -3.92 23.92 16.22
N PRO A 108 -4.75 22.85 16.19
CA PRO A 108 -5.52 22.50 15.01
C PRO A 108 -6.35 23.68 14.51
N THR A 109 -6.31 23.93 13.21
CA THR A 109 -7.03 25.04 12.57
C THR A 109 -7.73 24.59 11.31
N CYS A 110 -8.83 25.26 10.99
CA CYS A 110 -9.60 25.02 9.78
C CYS A 110 -9.87 26.32 9.02
N ALA A 111 -10.12 26.23 7.72
CA ALA A 111 -10.43 27.37 6.89
C ALA A 111 -11.31 26.98 5.71
N PHE A 112 -12.14 27.92 5.27
CA PHE A 112 -12.81 27.86 3.97
C PHE A 112 -11.84 28.32 2.88
N VAL A 113 -11.67 27.50 1.85
CA VAL A 113 -10.77 27.76 0.73
C VAL A 113 -11.61 28.11 -0.47
N GLU A 114 -11.53 29.34 -0.95
CA GLU A 114 -12.27 29.76 -2.14
C GLU A 114 -11.60 29.19 -3.39
N VAL A 115 -12.38 28.49 -4.21
CA VAL A 115 -11.93 27.78 -5.44
C VAL A 115 -12.68 28.23 -6.70
N GLY A 116 -13.61 29.16 -6.59
CA GLY A 116 -14.45 29.61 -7.70
C GLY A 116 -15.45 28.54 -8.19
N HIS A 117 -16.27 28.93 -9.16
CA HIS A 117 -17.25 28.05 -9.80
C HIS A 117 -16.64 27.27 -10.97
N ARG A 118 -15.76 27.90 -11.74
CA ARG A 118 -15.14 27.34 -12.95
C ARG A 118 -13.62 27.32 -12.83
N MET A 119 -12.98 26.47 -13.64
CA MET A 119 -11.53 26.38 -13.73
C MET A 119 -10.88 27.72 -14.13
N GLU A 120 -11.59 28.51 -14.93
CA GLU A 120 -11.18 29.83 -15.47
C GLU A 120 -11.17 30.94 -14.42
N ASP A 121 -11.86 30.77 -13.29
CA ASP A 121 -11.96 31.81 -12.27
C ASP A 121 -10.60 32.07 -11.60
N HIS A 122 -9.64 31.13 -11.73
CA HIS A 122 -8.29 31.17 -11.17
C HIS A 122 -8.23 31.53 -9.66
N VAL A 123 -9.33 31.30 -8.95
CA VAL A 123 -9.42 31.59 -7.51
C VAL A 123 -8.90 30.40 -6.72
N PHE A 124 -7.90 30.65 -5.88
CA PHE A 124 -7.42 29.69 -4.90
C PHE A 124 -6.80 30.44 -3.72
N ARG A 125 -7.62 30.76 -2.70
CA ARG A 125 -7.18 31.56 -1.55
C ARG A 125 -7.95 31.22 -0.27
N ILE A 126 -7.28 31.43 0.86
CA ILE A 126 -7.86 31.39 2.21
C ILE A 126 -7.94 32.83 2.70
N ASP A 127 -9.07 33.18 3.32
CA ASP A 127 -9.22 34.43 4.06
C ASP A 127 -8.69 34.22 5.50
N PRO A 128 -7.56 34.84 5.88
CA PRO A 128 -6.97 34.66 7.21
C PRO A 128 -7.88 35.10 8.35
N SER A 129 -8.81 36.03 8.09
CA SER A 129 -9.76 36.53 9.10
C SER A 129 -10.87 35.53 9.43
N LYS A 130 -11.05 34.50 8.60
CA LYS A 130 -12.09 33.47 8.72
C LYS A 130 -11.52 32.09 9.08
N VAL A 131 -10.28 32.06 9.58
CA VAL A 131 -9.69 30.82 10.11
C VAL A 131 -10.40 30.46 11.41
N GLU A 132 -10.85 29.21 11.50
CA GLU A 132 -11.60 28.67 12.63
C GLU A 132 -10.73 27.74 13.49
N ASP A 133 -11.15 27.57 14.74
CA ASP A 133 -10.63 26.50 15.61
C ASP A 133 -10.90 25.12 14.98
N GLY A 134 -9.86 24.31 14.95
CA GLY A 134 -9.84 22.94 14.41
C GLY A 134 -9.96 21.86 15.49
N LYS A 135 -10.11 22.21 16.77
CA LYS A 135 -10.27 21.23 17.85
C LYS A 135 -11.47 20.30 17.59
N GLY A 136 -11.22 18.99 17.68
CA GLY A 136 -12.23 17.97 17.37
C GLY A 136 -12.49 17.77 15.87
N LYS A 137 -11.87 18.58 15.00
CA LYS A 137 -11.95 18.48 13.53
C LYS A 137 -10.67 17.88 12.95
N SER A 138 -9.51 18.36 13.38
CA SER A 138 -8.18 17.88 12.95
C SER A 138 -7.33 17.49 14.17
N PRO A 139 -6.41 16.51 14.03
CA PRO A 139 -5.53 16.10 15.12
C PRO A 139 -4.51 17.19 15.48
N TYR A 140 -4.07 17.17 16.73
CA TYR A 140 -2.97 17.99 17.23
C TYR A 140 -1.61 17.49 16.71
N ASP A 141 -1.35 16.19 16.90
CA ASP A 141 -0.10 15.55 16.53
C ASP A 141 -0.15 15.09 15.06
N PRO A 142 0.85 15.43 14.23
CA PRO A 142 0.87 15.07 12.81
C PRO A 142 0.98 13.57 12.52
N ARG A 143 1.36 12.76 13.50
CA ARG A 143 1.44 11.29 13.38
C ARG A 143 0.07 10.62 13.56
N HIS A 144 -0.92 11.35 14.06
CA HIS A 144 -2.28 10.86 14.14
C HIS A 144 -3.01 11.11 12.82
N ASN A 145 -3.71 10.08 12.36
CA ASN A 145 -4.60 10.19 11.21
C ASN A 145 -5.96 10.75 11.63
N ALA A 146 -6.65 11.38 10.69
CA ALA A 146 -8.04 11.78 10.82
C ALA A 146 -8.89 10.94 9.86
N ALA A 147 -10.03 10.46 10.33
CA ALA A 147 -11.10 10.03 9.44
C ALA A 147 -12.19 11.11 9.47
N SER A 148 -12.62 11.60 8.31
CA SER A 148 -13.69 12.60 8.30
C SER A 148 -14.56 12.52 7.05
N VAL A 149 -15.82 12.91 7.21
CA VAL A 149 -16.78 13.05 6.12
C VAL A 149 -17.62 14.31 6.36
N LEU A 150 -17.78 15.12 5.32
CA LEU A 150 -18.60 16.32 5.33
C LEU A 150 -19.91 16.02 4.60
N VAL A 151 -21.04 16.13 5.31
CA VAL A 151 -22.37 15.80 4.76
C VAL A 151 -23.30 17.00 4.94
N GLY A 152 -23.59 17.68 3.84
CA GLY A 152 -24.26 18.99 3.91
C GLY A 152 -23.31 20.02 4.52
N ASP A 153 -23.73 20.65 5.61
CA ASP A 153 -22.94 21.62 6.38
C ASP A 153 -22.32 21.04 7.66
N GLU A 154 -22.45 19.73 7.91
CA GLU A 154 -22.01 19.07 9.14
C GLU A 154 -20.77 18.18 8.88
N LEU A 155 -19.68 18.43 9.64
CA LEU A 155 -18.46 17.63 9.59
C LEU A 155 -18.46 16.60 10.70
N TYR A 156 -18.35 15.33 10.32
CA TYR A 156 -18.12 14.21 11.23
C TYR A 156 -16.64 13.83 11.16
N ALA A 157 -15.93 13.86 12.29
CA ALA A 157 -14.49 13.61 12.35
C ALA A 157 -14.11 12.69 13.51
N GLY A 158 -13.31 11.67 13.22
CA GLY A 158 -12.65 10.81 14.20
C GLY A 158 -11.19 11.24 14.34
N VAL A 159 -10.83 11.83 15.49
CA VAL A 159 -9.49 12.42 15.72
C VAL A 159 -9.03 12.26 17.17
N ALA A 160 -7.71 12.40 17.37
CA ALA A 160 -7.13 12.66 18.68
C ALA A 160 -7.19 14.17 18.98
N THR A 161 -7.67 14.55 20.17
CA THR A 161 -8.09 15.92 20.51
C THR A 161 -7.26 16.61 21.57
N ASP A 162 -6.18 15.98 22.02
CA ASP A 162 -5.27 16.52 23.02
C ASP A 162 -3.80 16.49 22.55
N LEU A 163 -3.00 17.36 23.17
CA LEU A 163 -1.55 17.47 22.92
C LEU A 163 -0.81 16.14 23.20
N MET A 164 -1.32 15.35 24.14
CA MET A 164 -0.72 14.07 24.56
C MET A 164 -1.14 12.88 23.69
N GLY A 165 -2.16 13.03 22.83
CA GLY A 165 -2.69 11.95 22.00
C GLY A 165 -3.37 10.84 22.80
N ARG A 166 -4.07 11.18 23.89
CA ARG A 166 -4.79 10.26 24.78
C ARG A 166 -6.32 10.43 24.75
N ASP A 167 -6.84 11.62 24.41
CA ASP A 167 -8.28 11.85 24.26
C ASP A 167 -8.69 11.70 22.79
N PHE A 168 -9.37 10.60 22.48
CA PHE A 168 -9.87 10.30 21.15
C PHE A 168 -11.36 10.49 21.10
N THR A 169 -11.85 11.03 19.98
CA THR A 169 -13.29 11.23 19.83
C THR A 169 -13.75 11.07 18.40
N ILE A 170 -15.01 10.65 18.26
CA ILE A 170 -15.79 10.91 17.06
C ILE A 170 -16.66 12.13 17.36
N PHE A 171 -16.48 13.19 16.60
CA PHE A 171 -17.06 14.51 16.80
C PHE A 171 -17.93 14.92 15.61
N ARG A 172 -19.09 15.51 15.88
CA ARG A 172 -19.82 16.31 14.88
C ARG A 172 -19.64 17.78 15.20
N SER A 173 -19.18 18.52 14.20
CA SER A 173 -18.99 19.97 14.22
C SER A 173 -19.60 20.60 12.98
N LEU A 174 -19.53 21.93 12.91
CA LEU A 174 -20.20 22.73 11.88
C LEU A 174 -21.73 22.54 11.90
N GLY A 175 -22.40 23.26 11.00
CA GLY A 175 -23.84 23.26 10.87
C GLY A 175 -24.57 23.95 12.04
N LYS A 176 -25.91 23.88 12.00
CA LYS A 176 -26.78 24.54 12.98
C LYS A 176 -27.06 23.69 14.23
N ARG A 177 -26.79 22.38 14.16
CA ARG A 177 -27.06 21.44 15.24
C ARG A 177 -25.99 21.56 16.33
N PRO A 178 -26.31 21.19 17.59
CA PRO A 178 -25.30 21.16 18.65
C PRO A 178 -24.19 20.17 18.28
N SER A 179 -22.96 20.53 18.66
CA SER A 179 -21.82 19.65 18.53
C SER A 179 -21.97 18.44 19.47
N ILE A 180 -21.67 17.25 18.95
CA ILE A 180 -21.83 15.99 19.67
C ILE A 180 -20.51 15.23 19.62
N ARG A 181 -20.15 14.60 20.74
CA ARG A 181 -18.93 13.79 20.84
C ARG A 181 -19.14 12.42 21.47
N THR A 182 -18.19 11.51 21.29
CA THR A 182 -18.15 10.27 22.08
C THR A 182 -17.84 10.55 23.53
N GLU A 183 -18.26 9.66 24.43
CA GLU A 183 -17.94 9.76 25.85
C GLU A 183 -16.42 9.71 26.08
N GLN A 184 -15.93 10.65 26.90
CA GLN A 184 -14.51 10.79 27.22
C GLN A 184 -14.10 9.81 28.31
N HIS A 185 -12.86 9.32 28.23
CA HIS A 185 -12.22 8.48 29.25
C HIS A 185 -12.96 7.16 29.56
N ASP A 186 -13.84 6.71 28.67
CA ASP A 186 -14.50 5.39 28.75
C ASP A 186 -13.99 4.48 27.64
N SER A 187 -13.16 3.50 28.00
CA SER A 187 -12.56 2.56 27.06
C SER A 187 -13.57 1.64 26.38
N ARG A 188 -14.81 1.52 26.88
CA ARG A 188 -15.88 0.81 26.20
C ARG A 188 -16.26 1.50 24.89
N TRP A 189 -16.20 2.83 24.86
CA TRP A 189 -16.50 3.64 23.69
C TRP A 189 -15.35 3.60 22.68
N LEU A 190 -14.18 4.07 23.08
CA LEU A 190 -12.98 4.13 22.26
C LEU A 190 -11.74 3.88 23.12
N ASN A 191 -10.89 2.94 22.71
CA ASN A 191 -9.68 2.59 23.47
C ASN A 191 -8.41 2.72 22.61
N GLU A 192 -7.77 3.89 22.67
CA GLU A 192 -6.60 4.24 21.84
C GLU A 192 -6.81 4.02 20.32
N PRO A 193 -7.95 4.45 19.73
CA PRO A 193 -8.25 4.16 18.34
C PRO A 193 -7.27 4.83 17.37
N LYS A 194 -7.00 4.15 16.26
CA LYS A 194 -6.39 4.69 15.04
C LYS A 194 -7.46 4.70 13.95
N PHE A 195 -7.96 5.90 13.65
CA PHE A 195 -8.97 6.11 12.63
C PHE A 195 -8.40 5.91 11.22
N VAL A 196 -9.18 5.25 10.36
CA VAL A 196 -8.78 4.87 9.00
C VAL A 196 -9.66 5.57 7.95
N GLY A 197 -10.98 5.48 8.10
CA GLY A 197 -11.91 6.08 7.13
C GLY A 197 -13.30 6.30 7.71
N SER A 198 -14.10 7.13 7.05
CA SER A 198 -15.48 7.40 7.45
C SER A 198 -16.36 7.68 6.24
N PHE A 199 -17.59 7.18 6.26
CA PHE A 199 -18.48 7.23 5.11
C PHE A 199 -19.93 7.46 5.52
N TRP A 200 -20.65 8.24 4.70
CA TRP A 200 -22.10 8.37 4.78
C TRP A 200 -22.75 7.33 3.89
N VAL A 201 -23.69 6.56 4.44
CA VAL A 201 -24.48 5.58 3.70
C VAL A 201 -25.96 5.76 4.06
N PRO A 202 -26.84 5.95 3.06
CA PRO A 202 -28.28 5.99 3.29
C PRO A 202 -28.80 4.59 3.62
N GLU A 203 -29.69 4.48 4.62
CA GLU A 203 -30.31 3.19 4.98
C GLU A 203 -31.66 3.00 4.30
N SER A 204 -32.41 4.08 4.04
CA SER A 204 -33.73 4.06 3.40
C SER A 204 -33.89 5.26 2.46
N GLU A 205 -35.09 5.46 1.92
CA GLU A 205 -35.42 6.70 1.19
C GLU A 205 -35.60 7.90 2.15
N ASN A 206 -35.82 7.63 3.45
CA ASN A 206 -35.93 8.66 4.46
C ASN A 206 -34.52 9.03 4.97
N PRO A 207 -34.07 10.29 4.79
CA PRO A 207 -32.75 10.74 5.27
C PRO A 207 -32.59 10.70 6.80
N ASP A 208 -33.68 10.59 7.56
CA ASP A 208 -33.62 10.40 9.02
C ASP A 208 -33.01 9.04 9.41
N ASP A 209 -33.03 8.06 8.50
CA ASP A 209 -32.42 6.75 8.72
C ASP A 209 -30.93 6.72 8.31
N ASP A 210 -30.39 7.80 7.73
CA ASP A 210 -29.01 7.88 7.27
C ASP A 210 -28.02 7.60 8.40
N LYS A 211 -26.98 6.82 8.07
CA LYS A 211 -25.91 6.51 9.00
C LYS A 211 -24.56 7.01 8.53
N ILE A 212 -23.74 7.33 9.51
CA ILE A 212 -22.30 7.59 9.34
C ILE A 212 -21.55 6.41 9.92
N PHE A 213 -20.69 5.81 9.10
CA PHE A 213 -19.82 4.71 9.50
C PHE A 213 -18.40 5.20 9.71
N PHE A 214 -17.77 4.74 10.78
CA PHE A 214 -16.37 4.99 11.10
C PHE A 214 -15.59 3.68 11.13
N PHE A 215 -14.47 3.65 10.43
CA PHE A 215 -13.56 2.50 10.38
C PHE A 215 -12.28 2.85 11.11
N PHE A 216 -11.90 2.01 12.06
CA PHE A 216 -10.73 2.24 12.91
C PHE A 216 -10.24 0.92 13.49
N ARG A 217 -9.04 0.93 14.06
CA ARG A 217 -8.52 -0.14 14.90
C ARG A 217 -8.28 0.39 16.30
N GLU A 218 -8.45 -0.43 17.32
CA GLU A 218 -8.30 -0.01 18.72
C GLU A 218 -7.77 -1.16 19.58
N THR A 219 -7.34 -0.85 20.80
CA THR A 219 -6.98 -1.87 21.79
C THR A 219 -8.26 -2.57 22.28
N ALA A 220 -8.38 -3.87 22.02
CA ALA A 220 -9.57 -4.65 22.31
C ALA A 220 -9.80 -4.80 23.82
N VAL A 221 -10.95 -4.33 24.30
CA VAL A 221 -11.37 -4.49 25.70
C VAL A 221 -11.88 -5.91 26.00
N GLU A 222 -12.26 -6.63 24.95
CA GLU A 222 -12.78 -8.00 25.00
C GLU A 222 -11.74 -9.09 24.77
N ALA A 223 -10.51 -8.74 24.43
CA ALA A 223 -9.42 -9.70 24.40
C ALA A 223 -9.07 -10.14 25.83
N GLN A 224 -9.20 -11.43 26.13
CA GLN A 224 -8.87 -12.01 27.43
C GLN A 224 -7.59 -12.84 27.36
N GLY A 225 -6.75 -12.74 28.40
CA GLY A 225 -5.65 -13.68 28.69
C GLY A 225 -4.34 -13.52 27.90
N LEU A 226 -4.31 -12.77 26.80
CA LEU A 226 -3.14 -12.67 25.90
C LEU A 226 -2.72 -11.21 25.64
N GLY A 227 -2.29 -10.51 26.69
CA GLY A 227 -1.70 -9.17 26.56
C GLY A 227 -2.62 -8.14 25.90
N LYS A 228 -2.03 -7.09 25.33
CA LYS A 228 -2.74 -6.07 24.55
C LYS A 228 -2.94 -6.58 23.12
N SER A 229 -4.20 -6.82 22.72
CA SER A 229 -4.56 -7.17 21.34
C SER A 229 -5.23 -5.98 20.64
N THR A 230 -4.83 -5.70 19.41
CA THR A 230 -5.52 -4.75 18.53
C THR A 230 -6.65 -5.46 17.81
N TYR A 231 -7.85 -4.88 17.75
CA TYR A 231 -8.91 -5.31 16.83
C TYR A 231 -9.34 -4.19 15.90
N SER A 232 -9.70 -4.57 14.69
CA SER A 232 -10.33 -3.70 13.71
C SER A 232 -11.83 -3.60 13.94
N ARG A 233 -12.37 -2.40 13.74
CA ARG A 233 -13.74 -2.01 14.07
C ARG A 233 -14.42 -1.28 12.94
N ILE A 234 -15.72 -1.50 12.86
CA ILE A 234 -16.66 -0.59 12.22
C ILE A 234 -17.59 -0.04 13.30
N GLY A 235 -17.71 1.28 13.38
CA GLY A 235 -18.67 2.00 14.20
C GLY A 235 -19.77 2.60 13.35
N GLN A 236 -21.00 2.68 13.88
CA GLN A 236 -22.14 3.36 13.25
C GLN A 236 -22.66 4.49 14.14
N LEU A 237 -23.24 5.50 13.50
CA LEU A 237 -23.91 6.64 14.12
C LEU A 237 -25.13 7.02 13.28
N CYS A 238 -26.21 7.44 13.91
CA CYS A 238 -27.31 8.07 13.20
C CYS A 238 -26.97 9.52 12.86
N ARG A 239 -27.19 9.92 11.61
CA ARG A 239 -26.86 11.27 11.14
C ARG A 239 -27.61 12.34 11.94
N ASN A 240 -28.88 12.08 12.25
CA ASN A 240 -29.80 12.99 12.94
C ASN A 240 -29.78 12.88 14.48
N ASP A 241 -28.79 12.22 15.08
CA ASP A 241 -28.64 12.15 16.54
C ASP A 241 -28.46 13.55 17.15
N MET A 242 -29.24 13.88 18.18
CA MET A 242 -29.25 15.19 18.84
C MET A 242 -28.69 15.13 20.27
N GLY A 243 -28.14 13.97 20.67
CA GLY A 243 -27.74 13.68 22.03
C GLY A 243 -28.95 13.37 22.91
N GLY A 244 -28.68 13.08 24.18
CA GLY A 244 -29.72 12.84 25.17
C GLY A 244 -30.18 14.13 25.86
N GLN A 245 -31.37 14.08 26.46
CA GLN A 245 -31.99 15.24 27.11
C GLN A 245 -31.40 15.54 28.50
N ARG A 246 -31.09 14.50 29.29
CA ARG A 246 -30.58 14.59 30.68
C ARG A 246 -29.23 13.89 30.82
N SER A 247 -29.19 12.63 30.41
CA SER A 247 -27.96 11.84 30.26
C SER A 247 -27.44 11.97 28.83
N LEU A 248 -26.13 11.80 28.62
CA LEU A 248 -25.49 11.95 27.30
C LEU A 248 -25.81 13.28 26.59
N VAL A 249 -25.93 14.38 27.33
CA VAL A 249 -26.06 15.72 26.75
C VAL A 249 -24.82 16.04 25.92
N ASN A 250 -25.01 16.47 24.67
CA ASN A 250 -23.94 16.70 23.69
C ASN A 250 -23.02 15.47 23.49
N LYS A 251 -23.52 14.27 23.78
CA LYS A 251 -22.84 13.00 23.51
C LYS A 251 -23.71 12.12 22.61
N TRP A 252 -23.08 11.27 21.80
CA TRP A 252 -23.82 10.37 20.92
C TRP A 252 -24.73 9.46 21.74
N THR A 253 -25.92 9.18 21.24
CA THR A 253 -26.86 8.23 21.86
C THR A 253 -27.05 6.98 21.00
N THR A 254 -26.62 7.05 19.74
CA THR A 254 -26.78 5.99 18.73
C THR A 254 -25.48 5.29 18.35
N PHE A 255 -24.36 5.63 19.00
CA PHE A 255 -23.05 5.04 18.70
C PHE A 255 -23.00 3.56 19.06
N LEU A 256 -22.69 2.72 18.07
CA LEU A 256 -22.37 1.31 18.26
C LEU A 256 -21.12 0.95 17.47
N LYS A 257 -20.36 -0.05 17.92
CA LYS A 257 -19.22 -0.62 17.21
C LYS A 257 -19.23 -2.13 17.23
N THR A 258 -18.66 -2.75 16.21
CA THR A 258 -18.46 -4.20 16.14
C THR A 258 -17.09 -4.54 15.54
N ARG A 259 -16.59 -5.76 15.82
CA ARG A 259 -15.34 -6.27 15.27
C ARG A 259 -15.51 -6.57 13.78
N LEU A 260 -14.53 -6.16 12.98
CA LEU A 260 -14.39 -6.53 11.58
C LEU A 260 -13.33 -7.63 11.47
N ILE A 261 -13.70 -8.83 11.02
CA ILE A 261 -12.80 -9.98 10.92
C ILE A 261 -12.26 -10.11 9.50
N CYS A 262 -10.95 -10.25 9.35
CA CYS A 262 -10.30 -10.72 8.13
C CYS A 262 -9.31 -11.82 8.52
N SER A 263 -9.64 -13.07 8.20
CA SER A 263 -8.82 -14.23 8.58
C SER A 263 -8.73 -15.27 7.47
N VAL A 264 -7.60 -15.98 7.43
CA VAL A 264 -7.44 -17.20 6.63
C VAL A 264 -7.52 -18.40 7.57
N PRO A 265 -8.50 -19.30 7.40
CA PRO A 265 -8.61 -20.48 8.25
C PRO A 265 -7.52 -21.50 7.90
N GLY A 266 -6.80 -21.95 8.92
CA GLY A 266 -5.72 -22.93 8.84
C GLY A 266 -6.22 -24.37 8.71
N ALA A 267 -5.33 -25.26 8.28
CA ALA A 267 -5.64 -26.70 8.11
C ALA A 267 -5.84 -27.42 9.45
N ASP A 268 -5.23 -26.92 10.51
CA ASP A 268 -5.35 -27.33 11.91
C ASP A 268 -6.59 -26.73 12.61
N GLY A 269 -7.40 -25.95 11.88
CA GLY A 269 -8.58 -25.27 12.41
C GLY A 269 -8.26 -23.96 13.13
N SER A 270 -7.00 -23.52 13.17
CA SER A 270 -6.62 -22.21 13.72
C SER A 270 -6.67 -21.13 12.64
N ASP A 271 -7.36 -20.03 12.93
CA ASP A 271 -7.48 -18.91 12.00
C ASP A 271 -6.27 -17.97 12.12
N THR A 272 -5.67 -17.61 10.99
CA THR A 272 -4.67 -16.54 10.90
C THR A 272 -5.38 -15.21 10.69
N TYR A 273 -5.39 -14.35 11.72
CA TYR A 273 -6.07 -13.05 11.70
C TYR A 273 -5.18 -11.91 11.19
N PHE A 274 -5.79 -11.01 10.42
CA PHE A 274 -5.23 -9.74 10.00
C PHE A 274 -6.00 -8.62 10.71
N ASP A 275 -5.63 -8.32 11.95
CA ASP A 275 -6.40 -7.40 12.81
C ASP A 275 -5.98 -5.91 12.68
N GLU A 276 -4.96 -5.59 11.88
CA GLU A 276 -4.47 -4.22 11.69
C GLU A 276 -5.07 -3.59 10.42
N LEU A 277 -6.27 -3.00 10.52
CA LEU A 277 -6.87 -2.24 9.40
C LEU A 277 -5.95 -1.09 8.97
N ARG A 278 -5.78 -0.94 7.66
CA ARG A 278 -4.92 0.06 7.01
C ARG A 278 -5.69 1.05 6.15
N ASP A 279 -6.65 0.55 5.36
CA ASP A 279 -7.45 1.38 4.46
C ASP A 279 -8.82 0.77 4.16
N VAL A 280 -9.76 1.59 3.72
CA VAL A 280 -11.14 1.22 3.38
C VAL A 280 -11.59 1.97 2.12
N PHE A 281 -12.14 1.23 1.16
CA PHE A 281 -12.71 1.77 -0.06
C PHE A 281 -14.16 1.30 -0.24
N LEU A 282 -15.08 2.25 -0.46
CA LEU A 282 -16.49 1.96 -0.73
C LEU A 282 -16.74 1.98 -2.24
N LEU A 283 -16.97 0.79 -2.81
CA LEU A 283 -17.40 0.65 -4.19
C LEU A 283 -18.92 0.81 -4.27
N GLN A 284 -19.37 1.94 -4.82
CA GLN A 284 -20.79 2.22 -5.01
C GLN A 284 -21.39 1.21 -6.00
N THR A 285 -22.51 0.60 -5.62
CA THR A 285 -23.28 -0.28 -6.51
C THR A 285 -24.43 0.51 -7.15
N ARG A 286 -25.27 -0.16 -7.94
CA ARG A 286 -26.49 0.46 -8.49
C ARG A 286 -27.44 0.93 -7.38
N ASP A 287 -27.41 0.24 -6.23
CA ASP A 287 -28.14 0.64 -5.04
C ASP A 287 -27.20 1.35 -4.07
N ARG A 288 -27.42 2.66 -3.88
CA ARG A 288 -26.59 3.51 -3.00
C ARG A 288 -26.68 3.09 -1.53
N LYS A 289 -27.71 2.32 -1.15
CA LYS A 289 -27.86 1.76 0.20
C LYS A 289 -26.96 0.55 0.41
N ASN A 290 -26.49 -0.07 -0.67
CA ASN A 290 -25.70 -1.31 -0.61
C ASN A 290 -24.37 -1.16 -1.36
N PRO A 291 -23.48 -0.25 -0.95
CA PRO A 291 -22.09 -0.26 -1.41
C PRO A 291 -21.37 -1.54 -0.96
N LEU A 292 -20.34 -1.93 -1.70
CA LEU A 292 -19.40 -2.97 -1.28
C LEU A 292 -18.22 -2.32 -0.53
N VAL A 293 -17.81 -2.92 0.57
CA VAL A 293 -16.74 -2.39 1.42
C VAL A 293 -15.49 -3.23 1.24
N TYR A 294 -14.50 -2.69 0.52
CA TYR A 294 -13.16 -3.26 0.40
C TYR A 294 -12.28 -2.70 1.50
N THR A 295 -11.46 -3.56 2.09
CA THR A 295 -10.60 -3.17 3.20
C THR A 295 -9.23 -3.82 3.09
N VAL A 296 -8.21 -3.08 3.48
CA VAL A 296 -6.83 -3.57 3.56
C VAL A 296 -6.47 -3.80 5.02
N PHE A 297 -5.93 -4.99 5.31
CA PHE A 297 -5.43 -5.35 6.63
C PHE A 297 -3.96 -5.77 6.56
N SER A 298 -3.27 -5.59 7.68
CA SER A 298 -1.99 -6.23 7.96
C SER A 298 -2.12 -7.19 9.14
N THR A 299 -1.13 -8.07 9.30
CA THR A 299 -0.94 -8.83 10.53
C THR A 299 -0.50 -7.92 11.67
N SER A 300 -0.88 -8.28 12.90
CA SER A 300 -0.43 -7.58 14.13
C SER A 300 0.97 -8.03 14.58
N SER A 301 1.46 -9.15 14.05
CA SER A 301 2.79 -9.70 14.38
C SER A 301 3.90 -8.87 13.75
N SER A 302 4.92 -8.53 14.56
CA SER A 302 6.16 -7.92 14.05
C SER A 302 7.06 -8.91 13.31
N VAL A 303 6.87 -10.21 13.52
CA VAL A 303 7.69 -11.28 12.93
C VAL A 303 7.10 -11.75 11.61
N PHE A 304 5.79 -11.99 11.58
CA PHE A 304 5.09 -12.42 10.38
C PHE A 304 4.46 -11.22 9.70
N LYS A 305 5.09 -10.74 8.62
CA LYS A 305 4.51 -9.71 7.75
C LYS A 305 3.56 -10.35 6.76
N GLY A 306 2.28 -10.04 6.90
CA GLY A 306 1.25 -10.42 5.94
C GLY A 306 0.29 -9.26 5.72
N SER A 307 -0.23 -9.16 4.51
CA SER A 307 -1.30 -8.23 4.18
C SER A 307 -2.42 -8.96 3.44
N ALA A 308 -3.65 -8.52 3.66
CA ALA A 308 -4.84 -9.12 3.09
C ALA A 308 -5.85 -8.06 2.67
N VAL A 309 -6.59 -8.33 1.61
CA VAL A 309 -7.77 -7.54 1.22
C VAL A 309 -9.00 -8.37 1.53
N CYS A 310 -9.96 -7.79 2.24
CA CYS A 310 -11.25 -8.41 2.54
C CYS A 310 -12.40 -7.59 1.93
N LEU A 311 -13.51 -8.27 1.62
CA LEU A 311 -14.70 -7.70 1.01
C LEU A 311 -15.92 -7.97 1.88
N TYR A 312 -16.65 -6.92 2.26
CA TYR A 312 -17.84 -7.01 3.10
C TYR A 312 -19.07 -6.45 2.40
N SER A 313 -20.23 -7.02 2.74
CA SER A 313 -21.53 -6.52 2.32
C SER A 313 -22.16 -5.64 3.41
N MET A 314 -22.91 -4.62 3.03
CA MET A 314 -23.68 -3.83 4.00
C MET A 314 -24.75 -4.66 4.72
N ASN A 315 -25.25 -5.74 4.10
CA ASN A 315 -26.22 -6.63 4.75
C ASN A 315 -25.61 -7.37 5.95
N ASP A 316 -24.38 -7.87 5.84
CA ASP A 316 -23.71 -8.53 6.96
C ASP A 316 -23.33 -7.53 8.05
N ILE A 317 -22.92 -6.31 7.67
CA ILE A 317 -22.67 -5.20 8.60
C ILE A 317 -23.95 -4.88 9.42
N ARG A 318 -25.09 -4.70 8.74
CA ARG A 318 -26.38 -4.44 9.40
C ARG A 318 -26.78 -5.59 10.32
N ARG A 319 -26.62 -6.84 9.87
CA ARG A 319 -26.92 -8.04 10.68
C ARG A 319 -26.12 -8.06 11.98
N ALA A 320 -24.85 -7.67 11.96
CA ALA A 320 -24.03 -7.56 13.16
C ALA A 320 -24.54 -6.48 14.12
N PHE A 321 -24.89 -5.29 13.62
CA PHE A 321 -25.46 -4.22 14.44
C PHE A 321 -26.86 -4.52 14.98
N LEU A 322 -27.63 -5.38 14.33
CA LEU A 322 -28.91 -5.90 14.81
C LEU A 322 -28.77 -7.10 15.76
N GLY A 323 -27.56 -7.63 15.93
CA GLY A 323 -27.26 -8.77 16.80
C GLY A 323 -27.27 -8.45 18.31
N PRO A 324 -26.84 -9.39 19.16
CA PRO A 324 -26.75 -9.17 20.61
C PRO A 324 -25.63 -8.17 20.95
N PHE A 325 -25.86 -7.38 22.00
CA PHE A 325 -24.84 -6.51 22.58
C PHE A 325 -23.80 -7.35 23.33
N ALA A 326 -22.55 -6.94 23.30
CA ALA A 326 -21.51 -7.51 24.14
C ALA A 326 -21.59 -6.89 25.53
N HIS A 327 -21.45 -7.73 26.54
CA HIS A 327 -21.58 -7.28 27.91
C HIS A 327 -20.62 -8.06 28.84
N LYS A 328 -20.22 -7.42 29.94
CA LYS A 328 -19.27 -7.96 30.93
C LYS A 328 -19.87 -7.87 32.34
N GLU A 329 -20.85 -8.74 32.62
CA GLU A 329 -21.36 -9.02 33.96
C GLU A 329 -21.42 -10.54 34.17
N GLY A 330 -21.26 -10.96 35.42
CA GLY A 330 -21.25 -12.36 35.83
C GLY A 330 -20.01 -12.70 36.68
N PRO A 331 -20.03 -13.85 37.39
CA PRO A 331 -19.01 -14.21 38.37
C PRO A 331 -17.60 -14.34 37.77
N ASN A 332 -17.51 -14.68 36.48
CA ASN A 332 -16.22 -14.86 35.78
C ASN A 332 -15.70 -13.58 35.12
N TYR A 333 -16.46 -12.46 35.17
CA TYR A 333 -16.11 -11.19 34.51
C TYR A 333 -15.72 -11.36 33.03
N GLN A 334 -16.42 -12.26 32.32
CA GLN A 334 -16.14 -12.53 30.91
C GLN A 334 -17.07 -11.76 29.97
N TRP A 335 -16.58 -11.46 28.76
CA TRP A 335 -17.40 -10.85 27.72
C TRP A 335 -18.31 -11.90 27.09
N VAL A 336 -19.61 -11.69 27.21
CA VAL A 336 -20.67 -12.62 26.79
C VAL A 336 -21.76 -11.89 26.02
N PRO A 337 -22.59 -12.59 25.22
CA PRO A 337 -23.75 -11.97 24.59
C PRO A 337 -24.78 -11.59 25.66
N PHE A 338 -25.24 -10.35 25.64
CA PHE A 338 -26.28 -9.87 26.56
C PHE A 338 -27.60 -10.62 26.34
N GLN A 339 -28.07 -11.33 27.38
CA GLN A 339 -29.31 -12.11 27.38
C GLN A 339 -30.49 -11.40 28.06
N GLY A 340 -30.26 -10.23 28.66
CA GLY A 340 -31.30 -9.47 29.35
C GLY A 340 -32.28 -8.80 28.39
N LYS A 341 -33.27 -8.10 28.96
CA LYS A 341 -34.23 -7.31 28.18
C LYS A 341 -33.55 -6.07 27.59
N VAL A 342 -33.54 -5.95 26.27
CA VAL A 342 -33.10 -4.75 25.56
C VAL A 342 -34.25 -3.72 25.57
N PRO A 343 -33.99 -2.45 25.95
CA PRO A 343 -35.04 -1.42 26.02
C PRO A 343 -35.50 -0.98 24.61
N TYR A 344 -36.66 -0.31 24.56
CA TYR A 344 -37.26 0.21 23.31
C TYR A 344 -37.33 1.74 23.32
N PRO A 345 -36.94 2.44 22.23
CA PRO A 345 -36.43 1.89 20.97
C PRO A 345 -35.06 1.24 21.16
N ARG A 346 -34.72 0.28 20.27
CA ARG A 346 -33.47 -0.47 20.39
C ARG A 346 -32.28 0.50 20.28
N PRO A 347 -31.33 0.49 21.24
CA PRO A 347 -30.12 1.31 21.16
C PRO A 347 -29.41 1.18 19.80
N GLY A 348 -29.02 2.31 19.22
CA GLY A 348 -28.46 2.40 17.86
C GLY A 348 -29.49 2.54 16.72
N MET A 349 -30.79 2.57 17.02
CA MET A 349 -31.84 2.91 16.05
C MET A 349 -31.94 4.44 15.89
N CYS A 350 -32.13 4.91 14.65
CA CYS A 350 -32.28 6.33 14.37
C CYS A 350 -33.71 6.79 14.67
N PRO A 351 -33.92 7.99 15.25
CA PRO A 351 -35.25 8.57 15.35
C PRO A 351 -35.76 8.84 13.93
N SER A 352 -36.91 8.28 13.58
CA SER A 352 -37.42 8.31 12.20
C SER A 352 -38.93 8.26 12.20
N LYS A 353 -39.56 9.09 11.36
CA LYS A 353 -41.02 9.15 11.21
C LYS A 353 -41.62 7.91 10.56
N THR A 354 -40.81 7.12 9.85
CA THR A 354 -41.27 5.97 9.06
C THR A 354 -41.43 4.70 9.90
N PHE A 355 -40.52 4.48 10.86
CA PHE A 355 -40.45 3.23 11.62
C PHE A 355 -40.34 3.44 13.14
N GLY A 356 -40.30 4.69 13.61
CA GLY A 356 -40.11 5.03 15.02
C GLY A 356 -41.20 5.95 15.58
N SER A 357 -41.44 5.84 16.88
CA SER A 357 -42.38 6.70 17.62
C SER A 357 -41.77 8.04 18.05
N PHE A 358 -40.49 8.28 17.73
CA PHE A 358 -39.71 9.39 18.25
C PHE A 358 -39.15 10.24 17.11
N GLU A 359 -39.37 11.56 17.18
CA GLU A 359 -38.84 12.53 16.21
C GLU A 359 -37.38 12.94 16.49
N SER A 360 -36.88 12.67 17.69
CA SER A 360 -35.53 13.07 18.12
C SER A 360 -35.01 12.14 19.22
N THR A 361 -33.69 11.94 19.27
CA THR A 361 -33.02 11.19 20.34
C THR A 361 -33.20 11.83 21.72
N LYS A 362 -33.51 13.12 21.79
CA LYS A 362 -33.86 13.80 23.05
C LYS A 362 -35.15 13.28 23.67
N GLY A 363 -36.03 12.68 22.86
CA GLY A 363 -37.25 12.03 23.33
C GLY A 363 -37.04 10.58 23.78
N PHE A 364 -35.83 10.02 23.66
CA PHE A 364 -35.59 8.64 24.06
C PHE A 364 -35.70 8.48 25.58
N PRO A 365 -36.33 7.38 26.07
CA PRO A 365 -36.40 7.05 27.49
C PRO A 365 -35.02 6.94 28.17
N ASP A 366 -34.96 7.25 29.46
CA ASP A 366 -33.71 7.25 30.24
C ASP A 366 -33.05 5.86 30.30
N ASP A 367 -33.82 4.77 30.30
CA ASP A 367 -33.32 3.38 30.27
C ASP A 367 -32.62 3.04 28.95
N VAL A 368 -33.14 3.54 27.81
CA VAL A 368 -32.49 3.42 26.49
C VAL A 368 -31.17 4.16 26.46
N ILE A 369 -31.14 5.40 26.95
CA ILE A 369 -29.92 6.22 26.99
C ILE A 369 -28.86 5.59 27.89
N GLN A 370 -29.27 5.12 29.08
CA GLN A 370 -28.37 4.45 30.01
C GLN A 370 -27.84 3.12 29.45
N PHE A 371 -28.68 2.36 28.75
CA PHE A 371 -28.23 1.13 28.09
C PHE A 371 -27.21 1.44 27.00
N ALA A 372 -27.50 2.39 26.11
CA ALA A 372 -26.61 2.79 25.02
C ALA A 372 -25.25 3.25 25.54
N ARG A 373 -25.23 3.99 26.66
CA ARG A 373 -24.00 4.43 27.34
C ARG A 373 -23.07 3.29 27.73
N HIS A 374 -23.64 2.19 28.21
CA HIS A 374 -22.89 1.08 28.78
C HIS A 374 -22.65 -0.08 27.82
N HIS A 375 -23.36 -0.12 26.68
CA HIS A 375 -23.31 -1.20 25.69
C HIS A 375 -23.01 -0.72 24.26
N PRO A 376 -21.92 0.03 24.02
CA PRO A 376 -21.57 0.45 22.66
C PRO A 376 -21.03 -0.70 21.79
N LEU A 377 -20.58 -1.82 22.37
CA LEU A 377 -19.96 -2.93 21.65
C LEU A 377 -21.00 -4.01 21.31
N MET A 378 -21.02 -4.46 20.05
CA MET A 378 -21.79 -5.63 19.61
C MET A 378 -20.99 -6.93 19.81
N TYR A 379 -21.68 -8.02 20.15
CA TYR A 379 -21.03 -9.32 20.36
C TYR A 379 -20.69 -10.03 19.04
N ASN A 380 -21.60 -9.97 18.06
CA ASN A 380 -21.39 -10.62 16.77
C ASN A 380 -20.42 -9.79 15.90
N PRO A 381 -19.33 -10.39 15.39
CA PRO A 381 -18.44 -9.74 14.44
C PRO A 381 -19.01 -9.72 13.02
N VAL A 382 -18.39 -8.92 12.15
CA VAL A 382 -18.65 -8.91 10.71
C VAL A 382 -17.59 -9.75 10.01
N TYR A 383 -18.01 -10.80 9.30
CA TYR A 383 -17.16 -11.64 8.46
C TYR A 383 -17.19 -11.18 6.99
N PRO A 384 -16.11 -11.41 6.21
CA PRO A 384 -16.09 -11.09 4.80
C PRO A 384 -17.03 -12.03 4.03
N MET A 385 -17.51 -11.62 2.86
CA MET A 385 -18.55 -12.32 2.11
C MET A 385 -18.21 -13.80 1.83
N SER A 386 -16.94 -14.11 1.54
CA SER A 386 -16.45 -15.47 1.30
C SER A 386 -15.86 -16.14 2.55
N ARG A 387 -16.01 -15.53 3.73
CA ARG A 387 -15.34 -15.90 5.00
C ARG A 387 -13.81 -16.06 4.91
N ARG A 388 -13.20 -15.54 3.84
CA ARG A 388 -11.77 -15.54 3.57
C ARG A 388 -11.42 -14.21 2.88
N PRO A 389 -10.15 -13.78 2.87
CA PRO A 389 -9.76 -12.60 2.12
C PRO A 389 -9.86 -12.85 0.61
N VAL A 390 -10.07 -11.76 -0.13
CA VAL A 390 -10.13 -11.76 -1.59
C VAL A 390 -8.75 -11.66 -2.25
N PHE A 391 -7.72 -11.26 -1.50
CA PHE A 391 -6.33 -11.28 -1.93
C PHE A 391 -5.41 -11.35 -0.72
N VAL A 392 -4.38 -12.21 -0.73
CA VAL A 392 -3.42 -12.34 0.38
C VAL A 392 -1.98 -12.31 -0.11
N ARG A 393 -1.12 -11.56 0.57
CA ARG A 393 0.34 -11.62 0.38
C ARG A 393 1.04 -11.83 1.71
N THR A 394 1.81 -12.90 1.78
CA THR A 394 2.70 -13.26 2.90
C THR A 394 4.11 -13.45 2.37
N ASN A 395 5.12 -13.39 3.24
CA ASN A 395 6.54 -13.60 2.90
C ASN A 395 7.09 -12.63 1.84
N VAL A 396 6.51 -11.43 1.75
CA VAL A 396 7.00 -10.32 0.93
C VAL A 396 7.58 -9.22 1.83
N ASP A 397 8.46 -8.39 1.28
CA ASP A 397 9.17 -7.34 2.01
C ASP A 397 8.39 -6.02 2.11
N TYR A 398 7.17 -5.98 1.56
CA TYR A 398 6.25 -4.86 1.60
C TYR A 398 4.94 -5.21 2.34
N SER A 399 4.23 -4.18 2.80
CA SER A 399 2.88 -4.28 3.35
C SER A 399 1.92 -3.41 2.57
N PHE A 400 0.65 -3.81 2.50
CA PHE A 400 -0.38 -3.01 1.85
C PHE A 400 -0.75 -1.81 2.72
N THR A 401 -0.90 -0.64 2.09
CA THR A 401 -1.19 0.62 2.77
C THR A 401 -2.51 1.25 2.33
N GLN A 402 -2.86 1.16 1.05
CA GLN A 402 -4.00 1.84 0.44
C GLN A 402 -4.67 0.96 -0.61
N ILE A 403 -5.95 1.20 -0.90
CA ILE A 403 -6.71 0.52 -1.96
C ILE A 403 -7.65 1.47 -2.70
N ALA A 404 -7.72 1.31 -4.01
CA ALA A 404 -8.77 1.87 -4.85
C ALA A 404 -9.31 0.78 -5.78
N VAL A 405 -10.62 0.75 -6.00
CA VAL A 405 -11.26 -0.29 -6.83
C VAL A 405 -12.07 0.36 -7.95
N ASP A 406 -11.90 -0.14 -9.18
CA ASP A 406 -12.73 0.25 -10.32
C ASP A 406 -13.56 -0.92 -10.82
N ARG A 407 -14.84 -0.68 -11.13
CA ARG A 407 -15.73 -1.67 -11.74
C ARG A 407 -15.74 -1.48 -13.26
N VAL A 408 -15.10 -2.40 -13.96
CA VAL A 408 -14.88 -2.33 -15.41
C VAL A 408 -15.78 -3.34 -16.11
N SER A 409 -16.40 -2.93 -17.21
CA SER A 409 -17.08 -3.87 -18.10
C SER A 409 -16.09 -4.33 -19.17
N ALA A 410 -15.83 -5.64 -19.22
CA ALA A 410 -15.10 -6.33 -20.26
C ALA A 410 -16.09 -7.09 -21.16
N ALA A 411 -15.57 -7.78 -22.18
CA ALA A 411 -16.41 -8.48 -23.15
C ALA A 411 -17.11 -9.74 -22.60
N ASP A 412 -16.60 -10.33 -21.53
CA ASP A 412 -17.16 -11.51 -20.84
C ASP A 412 -17.91 -11.19 -19.54
N GLY A 413 -17.82 -9.96 -19.03
CA GLY A 413 -18.54 -9.58 -17.82
C GLY A 413 -18.00 -8.32 -17.16
N GLN A 414 -18.39 -8.13 -15.90
CA GLN A 414 -17.89 -7.04 -15.07
C GLN A 414 -16.82 -7.55 -14.11
N TYR A 415 -15.75 -6.78 -13.99
CA TYR A 415 -14.61 -7.07 -13.12
C TYR A 415 -14.39 -5.92 -12.15
N ASP A 416 -14.17 -6.25 -10.89
CA ASP A 416 -13.68 -5.31 -9.89
C ASP A 416 -12.15 -5.37 -9.88
N VAL A 417 -11.52 -4.34 -10.43
CA VAL A 417 -10.06 -4.23 -10.52
C VAL A 417 -9.54 -3.46 -9.31
N MET A 418 -8.73 -4.13 -8.50
CA MET A 418 -8.14 -3.59 -7.29
C MET A 418 -6.76 -3.00 -7.59
N PHE A 419 -6.56 -1.74 -7.23
CA PHE A 419 -5.26 -1.07 -7.20
C PHE A 419 -4.82 -0.94 -5.75
N ILE A 420 -3.77 -1.65 -5.35
CA ILE A 420 -3.31 -1.75 -3.96
C ILE A 420 -1.96 -1.07 -3.85
N GLY A 421 -1.85 -0.03 -3.01
CA GLY A 421 -0.60 0.64 -2.70
C GLY A 421 0.18 -0.05 -1.59
N THR A 422 1.51 0.10 -1.59
CA THR A 422 2.40 -0.48 -0.58
C THR A 422 3.26 0.55 0.16
N ASP A 423 3.84 0.11 1.28
CA ASP A 423 4.84 0.84 2.06
C ASP A 423 6.21 0.98 1.36
N LYS A 424 6.34 0.42 0.15
CA LYS A 424 7.52 0.50 -0.72
C LYS A 424 7.29 1.32 -1.99
N GLY A 425 6.20 2.08 -2.06
CA GLY A 425 5.93 2.93 -3.23
C GLY A 425 5.50 2.16 -4.47
N THR A 426 5.01 0.93 -4.30
CA THR A 426 4.55 0.07 -5.40
C THR A 426 3.03 -0.02 -5.46
N ILE A 427 2.48 -0.10 -6.66
CA ILE A 427 1.05 -0.35 -6.90
C ILE A 427 0.89 -1.74 -7.51
N LEU A 428 0.07 -2.56 -6.88
CA LEU A 428 -0.36 -3.85 -7.39
C LEU A 428 -1.71 -3.70 -8.07
N LYS A 429 -1.82 -4.19 -9.32
CA LYS A 429 -3.09 -4.29 -10.05
C LYS A 429 -3.58 -5.73 -10.00
N VAL A 430 -4.70 -5.97 -9.34
CA VAL A 430 -5.21 -7.31 -9.04
C VAL A 430 -6.65 -7.44 -9.48
N ILE A 431 -7.01 -8.61 -10.02
CA ILE A 431 -8.40 -9.00 -10.29
C ILE A 431 -8.67 -10.37 -9.68
N ASN A 432 -9.94 -10.66 -9.44
CA ASN A 432 -10.39 -11.99 -9.06
C ASN A 432 -11.28 -12.56 -10.17
N VAL A 433 -10.95 -13.77 -10.61
CA VAL A 433 -11.61 -14.45 -11.73
C VAL A 433 -12.19 -15.78 -11.24
N PRO A 434 -13.42 -16.17 -11.60
CA PRO A 434 -13.93 -17.50 -11.28
C PRO A 434 -13.11 -18.58 -12.00
N LYS A 435 -12.62 -19.60 -11.29
CA LYS A 435 -11.79 -20.66 -11.87
C LYS A 435 -12.63 -21.77 -12.52
N GLU A 436 -13.63 -22.28 -11.79
CA GLU A 436 -14.48 -23.41 -12.20
C GLU A 436 -15.94 -23.26 -11.75
N SER A 437 -16.16 -22.61 -10.60
CA SER A 437 -17.47 -22.19 -10.09
C SER A 437 -17.33 -20.83 -9.41
N TRP A 438 -18.44 -20.11 -9.22
CA TRP A 438 -18.46 -18.83 -8.49
C TRP A 438 -17.96 -18.95 -7.04
N ASN A 439 -17.87 -20.17 -6.51
CA ASN A 439 -17.36 -20.45 -5.16
C ASN A 439 -15.84 -20.63 -5.12
N ASN A 440 -15.16 -20.75 -6.27
CA ASN A 440 -13.72 -20.90 -6.36
C ASN A 440 -13.14 -19.77 -7.23
N MET A 441 -12.75 -18.68 -6.56
CA MET A 441 -12.16 -17.50 -7.19
C MET A 441 -10.63 -17.64 -7.21
N GLU A 442 -10.03 -17.40 -8.37
CA GLU A 442 -8.59 -17.27 -8.57
C GLU A 442 -8.19 -15.80 -8.45
N GLU A 443 -7.24 -15.51 -7.57
CA GLU A 443 -6.59 -14.20 -7.47
C GLU A 443 -5.51 -14.06 -8.55
N LEU A 444 -5.53 -12.95 -9.29
CA LEU A 444 -4.59 -12.70 -10.38
C LEU A 444 -3.92 -11.33 -10.24
N LEU A 445 -2.61 -11.34 -9.98
CA LEU A 445 -1.76 -10.15 -10.01
C LEU A 445 -1.36 -9.84 -11.46
N LEU A 446 -1.97 -8.80 -12.03
CA LEU A 446 -1.75 -8.36 -13.40
C LEU A 446 -0.49 -7.51 -13.52
N GLU A 447 -0.32 -6.54 -12.63
CA GLU A 447 0.80 -5.59 -12.69
C GLU A 447 1.38 -5.25 -11.32
N GLU A 448 2.68 -5.01 -11.28
CA GLU A 448 3.41 -4.41 -10.15
C GLU A 448 4.18 -3.19 -10.67
N LEU A 449 3.85 -2.01 -10.14
CA LEU A 449 4.33 -0.71 -10.65
C LEU A 449 5.13 0.01 -9.57
N GLU A 450 6.42 0.21 -9.77
CA GLU A 450 7.27 0.98 -8.84
C GLU A 450 7.12 2.50 -9.10
N VAL A 451 6.17 3.12 -8.41
CA VAL A 451 5.74 4.49 -8.72
C VAL A 451 6.66 5.54 -8.11
N PHE A 452 7.34 5.26 -7.00
CA PHE A 452 8.29 6.20 -6.38
C PHE A 452 9.72 5.65 -6.41
N LYS A 453 10.70 6.51 -6.75
CA LYS A 453 12.10 6.11 -6.98
C LYS A 453 12.77 5.63 -5.69
N ASP A 454 12.42 6.29 -4.60
CA ASP A 454 12.96 6.14 -3.26
C ASP A 454 12.18 5.12 -2.43
N ALA A 455 11.26 4.37 -3.06
CA ALA A 455 10.35 3.45 -2.40
C ALA A 455 9.53 4.12 -1.27
N SER A 456 9.19 5.40 -1.43
CA SER A 456 8.34 6.14 -0.47
C SER A 456 6.99 5.47 -0.32
N SER A 457 6.54 5.27 0.92
CA SER A 457 5.26 4.64 1.24
C SER A 457 4.11 5.38 0.57
N ILE A 458 3.17 4.63 -0.02
CA ILE A 458 1.93 5.19 -0.51
C ILE A 458 1.02 5.48 0.70
N ILE A 459 0.61 6.74 0.85
CA ILE A 459 -0.15 7.21 2.02
C ILE A 459 -1.61 7.57 1.69
N ASN A 460 -1.94 7.85 0.43
CA ASN A 460 -3.30 8.11 -0.02
C ASN A 460 -3.45 7.74 -1.51
N MET A 461 -4.63 7.26 -1.90
CA MET A 461 -4.98 6.94 -3.29
C MET A 461 -6.38 7.45 -3.64
N GLN A 462 -6.53 8.08 -4.81
CA GLN A 462 -7.81 8.51 -5.37
C GLN A 462 -7.94 8.06 -6.82
N ILE A 463 -9.10 7.50 -7.17
CA ILE A 463 -9.36 6.95 -8.51
C ILE A 463 -10.39 7.77 -9.26
N SER A 464 -10.12 8.05 -10.53
CA SER A 464 -11.06 8.62 -11.50
C SER A 464 -11.31 7.59 -12.60
N SER A 465 -12.39 6.82 -12.48
CA SER A 465 -12.82 5.90 -13.53
C SER A 465 -13.18 6.65 -14.81
N LYS A 466 -13.76 7.86 -14.70
CA LYS A 466 -14.12 8.69 -15.85
C LYS A 466 -12.90 9.12 -16.68
N ARG A 467 -11.83 9.56 -16.01
CA ARG A 467 -10.58 9.99 -16.69
C ARG A 467 -9.58 8.85 -16.88
N GLN A 468 -9.84 7.67 -16.29
CA GLN A 468 -8.96 6.50 -16.31
C GLN A 468 -7.59 6.81 -15.71
N GLN A 469 -7.60 7.49 -14.57
CA GLN A 469 -6.40 7.88 -13.84
C GLN A 469 -6.52 7.50 -12.37
N LEU A 470 -5.39 7.15 -11.79
CA LEU A 470 -5.18 6.92 -10.37
C LEU A 470 -4.19 7.98 -9.87
N TYR A 471 -4.54 8.68 -8.80
CA TYR A 471 -3.72 9.69 -8.16
C TYR A 471 -3.22 9.13 -6.84
N VAL A 472 -1.90 9.17 -6.63
CA VAL A 472 -1.24 8.49 -5.51
C VAL A 472 -0.34 9.48 -4.79
N GLY A 473 -0.57 9.67 -3.49
CA GLY A 473 0.25 10.51 -2.62
C GLY A 473 1.27 9.69 -1.84
N SER A 474 2.46 10.25 -1.64
CA SER A 474 3.52 9.76 -0.75
C SER A 474 4.05 10.88 0.13
N ASP A 475 5.12 10.63 0.90
CA ASP A 475 5.82 11.71 1.60
C ASP A 475 6.63 12.58 0.64
N THR A 476 7.04 12.06 -0.52
CA THR A 476 7.92 12.76 -1.46
C THR A 476 7.19 13.47 -2.59
N GLY A 477 5.99 13.03 -2.95
CA GLY A 477 5.26 13.65 -4.04
C GLY A 477 3.92 12.99 -4.34
N ILE A 478 3.42 13.30 -5.52
CA ILE A 478 2.17 12.78 -6.06
C ILE A 478 2.44 12.17 -7.43
N ALA A 479 1.84 11.03 -7.70
CA ALA A 479 1.90 10.39 -9.01
C ALA A 479 0.51 10.28 -9.63
N GLN A 480 0.43 10.59 -10.93
CA GLN A 480 -0.72 10.35 -11.79
C GLN A 480 -0.40 9.12 -12.65
N VAL A 481 -1.18 8.05 -12.48
CA VAL A 481 -0.96 6.73 -13.06
C VAL A 481 -2.20 6.31 -13.86
N PRO A 482 -2.09 6.03 -15.17
CA PRO A 482 -3.18 5.49 -15.98
C PRO A 482 -3.65 4.14 -15.44
N LEU A 483 -4.95 3.86 -15.53
CA LEU A 483 -5.51 2.57 -15.07
C LEU A 483 -5.12 1.38 -15.97
N HIS A 484 -4.74 1.65 -17.23
CA HIS A 484 -4.37 0.63 -18.20
C HIS A 484 -3.16 1.05 -19.05
N ARG A 485 -2.40 0.06 -19.52
CA ARG A 485 -1.20 0.24 -20.37
C ARG A 485 -1.17 -0.81 -21.50
N CYS A 486 -2.31 -0.98 -22.18
CA CYS A 486 -2.53 -2.06 -23.15
C CYS A 486 -1.44 -2.18 -24.22
N SER A 487 -0.90 -1.04 -24.69
CA SER A 487 0.17 -1.01 -25.69
C SER A 487 1.46 -1.72 -25.26
N VAL A 488 1.69 -1.92 -23.96
CA VAL A 488 2.89 -2.57 -23.42
C VAL A 488 2.82 -4.10 -23.55
N TYR A 489 1.61 -4.67 -23.61
CA TYR A 489 1.44 -6.12 -23.77
C TYR A 489 1.97 -6.61 -25.12
N GLY A 490 1.75 -5.86 -26.19
CA GLY A 490 2.43 -6.07 -27.46
C GLY A 490 1.52 -5.98 -28.68
N LYS A 491 2.03 -6.51 -29.80
CA LYS A 491 1.36 -6.57 -31.10
C LYS A 491 0.98 -8.00 -31.50
N ALA A 492 1.00 -8.93 -30.56
CA ALA A 492 0.49 -10.28 -30.79
C ALA A 492 -0.88 -10.42 -30.12
N CYS A 493 -1.81 -11.09 -30.81
CA CYS A 493 -3.10 -11.46 -30.23
C CYS A 493 -2.91 -12.28 -28.93
N ALA A 494 -2.02 -13.29 -28.97
CA ALA A 494 -1.73 -14.13 -27.82
C ALA A 494 -1.22 -13.34 -26.60
N GLU A 495 -0.30 -12.39 -26.81
CA GLU A 495 0.24 -11.55 -25.73
C GLU A 495 -0.84 -10.67 -25.08
N CYS A 496 -1.78 -10.15 -25.87
CA CYS A 496 -2.89 -9.34 -25.38
C CYS A 496 -3.91 -10.19 -24.60
N CYS A 497 -4.30 -11.35 -25.12
CA CYS A 497 -5.26 -12.24 -24.47
C CYS A 497 -4.72 -12.84 -23.17
N LEU A 498 -3.42 -13.17 -23.12
CA LEU A 498 -2.77 -13.69 -21.91
C LEU A 498 -2.60 -12.63 -20.83
N ALA A 499 -2.61 -11.34 -21.18
CA ALA A 499 -2.52 -10.27 -20.21
C ALA A 499 -3.70 -10.24 -19.23
N ARG A 500 -4.89 -10.74 -19.65
CA ARG A 500 -6.14 -10.82 -18.84
C ARG A 500 -6.54 -9.50 -18.18
N ASP A 501 -6.09 -8.38 -18.73
CA ASP A 501 -6.41 -7.05 -18.22
C ASP A 501 -7.80 -6.62 -18.75
N PRO A 502 -8.83 -6.46 -17.88
CA PRO A 502 -10.20 -6.13 -18.32
C PRO A 502 -10.32 -4.81 -19.09
N TYR A 503 -9.31 -3.93 -18.96
CA TYR A 503 -9.26 -2.68 -19.71
C TYR A 503 -8.76 -2.83 -21.15
N CYS A 504 -8.23 -4.00 -21.51
CA CYS A 504 -7.51 -4.21 -22.76
C CYS A 504 -8.17 -5.29 -23.63
N ALA A 505 -8.12 -5.09 -24.94
CA ALA A 505 -8.59 -6.04 -25.94
C ALA A 505 -7.74 -5.98 -27.21
N TRP A 506 -7.73 -7.07 -27.96
CA TRP A 506 -7.06 -7.15 -29.25
C TRP A 506 -7.94 -6.56 -30.36
N ASP A 507 -7.45 -5.54 -31.07
CA ASP A 507 -8.24 -4.88 -32.14
C ASP A 507 -8.00 -5.43 -33.55
N GLY A 508 -7.21 -6.50 -33.68
CA GLY A 508 -6.76 -7.06 -34.95
C GLY A 508 -5.31 -6.69 -35.31
N THR A 509 -4.77 -5.62 -34.73
CA THR A 509 -3.42 -5.11 -35.06
C THR A 509 -2.52 -4.87 -33.85
N SER A 510 -3.09 -4.46 -32.71
CA SER A 510 -2.35 -4.23 -31.48
C SER A 510 -3.26 -4.42 -30.26
N CYS A 511 -2.64 -4.56 -29.08
CA CYS A 511 -3.39 -4.57 -27.84
C CYS A 511 -3.79 -3.14 -27.46
N THR A 512 -5.08 -2.83 -27.55
CA THR A 512 -5.62 -1.49 -27.28
C THR A 512 -6.67 -1.54 -26.18
N ARG A 513 -7.17 -0.36 -25.80
CA ARG A 513 -8.18 -0.26 -24.75
C ARG A 513 -9.51 -0.85 -25.23
N TYR A 514 -10.15 -1.66 -24.40
CA TYR A 514 -11.49 -2.17 -24.66
C TYR A 514 -12.53 -1.03 -24.63
N LEU A 515 -13.36 -0.95 -25.69
CA LEU A 515 -14.44 0.01 -25.83
C LEU A 515 -15.75 -0.74 -26.16
N PRO A 516 -16.76 -0.73 -25.28
CA PRO A 516 -17.94 -1.60 -25.41
C PRO A 516 -18.88 -1.31 -26.59
N ASN A 517 -18.68 -0.23 -27.36
CA ASN A 517 -19.66 0.24 -28.38
C ASN A 517 -19.12 0.41 -29.81
N THR A 518 -17.91 -0.04 -30.12
CA THR A 518 -17.43 -0.02 -31.51
C THR A 518 -17.91 -1.25 -32.26
N LYS A 519 -18.88 -1.08 -33.18
CA LYS A 519 -19.44 -2.09 -34.11
C LYS A 519 -18.42 -2.73 -35.09
N ARG A 520 -17.12 -2.66 -34.82
CA ARG A 520 -16.16 -3.55 -35.48
C ARG A 520 -16.27 -4.88 -34.75
N SER A 521 -16.40 -5.98 -35.48
CA SER A 521 -16.25 -7.33 -34.94
C SER A 521 -14.87 -7.44 -34.28
N VAL A 522 -14.77 -7.00 -33.02
CA VAL A 522 -13.73 -7.44 -32.10
C VAL A 522 -14.08 -8.91 -31.91
N LEU A 523 -13.47 -9.76 -32.76
CA LEU A 523 -13.66 -11.20 -32.72
C LEU A 523 -13.60 -11.64 -31.26
N ASN A 524 -14.66 -12.34 -30.82
CA ASN A 524 -14.87 -12.84 -29.47
C ASN A 524 -13.74 -13.79 -29.04
N TYR A 525 -12.56 -13.26 -28.74
CA TYR A 525 -11.42 -13.98 -28.12
C TYR A 525 -11.33 -13.73 -26.61
N SER A 526 -12.30 -13.02 -26.06
CA SER A 526 -12.47 -12.70 -24.64
C SER A 526 -13.27 -13.76 -23.88
N ARG A 527 -13.30 -15.03 -24.31
CA ARG A 527 -13.81 -16.13 -23.48
C ARG A 527 -12.69 -16.63 -22.56
N PRO A 528 -12.92 -16.76 -21.23
CA PRO A 528 -11.99 -17.48 -20.39
C PRO A 528 -11.92 -18.96 -20.80
N ILE A 529 -10.69 -19.47 -20.86
CA ILE A 529 -10.31 -20.87 -20.64
C ILE A 529 -10.57 -21.87 -21.79
N MET A 530 -11.57 -21.70 -22.66
CA MET A 530 -11.95 -22.76 -23.63
C MET A 530 -11.77 -22.43 -25.13
N SER A 531 -10.97 -21.43 -25.48
CA SER A 531 -10.83 -20.99 -26.88
C SER A 531 -9.39 -20.74 -27.36
N LEU A 532 -8.37 -21.06 -26.58
CA LEU A 532 -7.00 -21.08 -27.11
C LEU A 532 -6.82 -22.17 -28.18
N SER A 533 -7.68 -23.19 -28.18
CA SER A 533 -7.76 -24.24 -29.22
C SER A 533 -8.56 -23.85 -30.47
N LEU A 534 -9.25 -22.70 -30.45
CA LEU A 534 -10.12 -22.20 -31.54
C LEU A 534 -9.57 -20.91 -32.19
N LEU A 535 -8.40 -20.45 -31.77
CA LEU A 535 -7.65 -19.50 -32.59
C LEU A 535 -7.33 -20.23 -33.90
N PRO A 536 -7.75 -19.73 -35.08
CA PRO A 536 -7.19 -20.22 -36.32
C PRO A 536 -5.66 -20.10 -36.20
N PRO A 537 -4.87 -20.98 -36.84
CA PRO A 537 -3.44 -20.77 -36.97
C PRO A 537 -3.25 -19.50 -37.79
N VAL A 538 -3.30 -18.34 -37.12
CA VAL A 538 -2.98 -17.06 -37.71
C VAL A 538 -1.49 -17.14 -37.93
N ASP A 539 -1.14 -17.29 -39.21
CA ASP A 539 0.19 -17.33 -39.79
C ASP A 539 1.32 -17.01 -38.81
N HIS A 540 2.23 -17.98 -38.65
CA HIS A 540 3.55 -17.82 -38.02
C HIS A 540 4.44 -16.75 -38.70
N HIS A 541 3.90 -15.89 -39.55
CA HIS A 541 4.63 -14.85 -40.23
C HIS A 541 4.95 -13.67 -39.29
N LYS A 542 6.16 -13.78 -38.75
CA LYS A 542 7.07 -12.70 -38.30
C LYS A 542 6.93 -12.19 -36.86
N HIS A 543 6.73 -13.07 -35.88
CA HIS A 543 7.39 -12.80 -34.59
C HIS A 543 8.86 -13.20 -34.72
N ARG A 544 9.71 -12.23 -35.07
CA ARG A 544 11.16 -12.38 -34.95
C ARG A 544 11.45 -12.58 -33.46
N VAL A 545 11.73 -13.81 -33.06
CA VAL A 545 12.21 -14.12 -31.71
C VAL A 545 13.44 -13.25 -31.47
N ALA A 546 13.52 -12.59 -30.32
CA ALA A 546 14.69 -11.80 -29.99
C ALA A 546 15.91 -12.74 -29.96
N GLU A 547 16.99 -12.36 -30.63
CA GLU A 547 18.23 -13.14 -30.66
C GLU A 547 19.33 -12.34 -29.95
N ARG A 548 20.05 -13.01 -29.04
CA ARG A 548 21.15 -12.40 -28.27
C ARG A 548 22.37 -13.29 -28.38
N LYS A 549 23.54 -12.70 -28.57
CA LYS A 549 24.82 -13.40 -28.55
C LYS A 549 25.52 -13.14 -27.22
N LEU A 550 25.98 -14.20 -26.55
CA LEU A 550 26.70 -14.13 -25.28
C LEU A 550 28.01 -14.90 -25.39
N TYR A 551 29.03 -14.40 -24.67
CA TYR A 551 30.36 -14.99 -24.61
C TYR A 551 30.63 -15.45 -23.18
N GLY A 552 30.91 -16.74 -22.99
CA GLY A 552 31.38 -17.30 -21.73
C GLY A 552 32.86 -17.65 -21.81
N VAL A 553 33.62 -17.44 -20.73
CA VAL A 553 35.03 -17.89 -20.68
C VAL A 553 35.05 -19.32 -20.17
N GLU A 554 35.85 -20.19 -20.79
CA GLU A 554 36.00 -21.58 -20.38
C GLU A 554 36.50 -21.65 -18.93
N GLY A 555 35.73 -22.33 -18.07
CA GLY A 555 35.99 -22.43 -16.64
C GLY A 555 35.30 -21.36 -15.77
N SER A 556 34.81 -20.26 -16.34
CA SER A 556 34.05 -19.23 -15.61
C SER A 556 32.57 -19.58 -15.48
N SER A 557 31.83 -18.77 -14.71
CA SER A 557 30.37 -18.82 -14.67
C SER A 557 29.76 -17.87 -15.70
N THR A 558 28.63 -18.25 -16.29
CA THR A 558 27.86 -17.42 -17.23
C THR A 558 26.38 -17.52 -16.89
N PHE A 559 25.67 -16.39 -16.98
CA PHE A 559 24.24 -16.30 -16.73
C PHE A 559 23.48 -15.95 -18.01
N LEU A 560 22.52 -16.80 -18.38
CA LEU A 560 21.62 -16.62 -19.51
C LEU A 560 20.30 -16.04 -19.00
N GLU A 561 20.20 -14.72 -19.01
CA GLU A 561 19.03 -14.00 -18.52
C GLU A 561 17.83 -14.17 -19.45
N CYS A 562 16.69 -14.57 -18.88
CA CYS A 562 15.39 -14.55 -19.54
C CYS A 562 14.30 -14.31 -18.51
N ILE A 563 13.61 -13.18 -18.62
CA ILE A 563 12.57 -12.76 -17.69
C ILE A 563 11.26 -12.62 -18.48
N PRO A 564 10.21 -13.40 -18.14
CA PRO A 564 8.92 -13.29 -18.82
C PRO A 564 8.22 -11.99 -18.43
N LYS A 565 7.46 -11.41 -19.37
CA LYS A 565 6.61 -10.23 -19.09
C LYS A 565 5.44 -10.57 -18.16
N SER A 566 4.86 -11.77 -18.32
CA SER A 566 3.79 -12.26 -17.46
C SER A 566 4.35 -12.72 -16.12
N LEU A 567 3.67 -12.37 -15.03
CA LEU A 567 4.06 -12.79 -13.67
C LEU A 567 3.61 -14.22 -13.37
N GLN A 568 2.74 -14.79 -14.21
CA GLN A 568 2.21 -16.16 -14.05
C GLN A 568 2.89 -17.16 -14.98
N ALA A 569 3.72 -16.68 -15.92
CA ALA A 569 4.39 -17.55 -16.87
C ALA A 569 5.54 -18.32 -16.22
N ARG A 570 5.56 -19.64 -16.45
CA ARG A 570 6.69 -20.50 -16.10
C ARG A 570 7.69 -20.51 -17.24
N VAL A 571 8.97 -20.28 -16.93
CA VAL A 571 10.04 -20.32 -17.93
C VAL A 571 10.59 -21.74 -18.08
N THR A 572 10.72 -22.20 -19.33
CA THR A 572 11.42 -23.45 -19.69
C THR A 572 12.52 -23.18 -20.72
N TRP A 573 13.53 -24.03 -20.74
CA TRP A 573 14.71 -23.86 -21.60
C TRP A 573 14.93 -25.06 -22.50
N THR A 574 15.27 -24.79 -23.75
CA THR A 574 15.71 -25.80 -24.72
C THR A 574 17.09 -25.44 -25.25
N PHE A 575 17.89 -26.44 -25.58
CA PHE A 575 19.25 -26.32 -26.07
C PHE A 575 19.41 -27.02 -27.42
N GLN A 576 20.14 -26.37 -28.32
CA GLN A 576 20.54 -26.90 -29.63
C GLN A 576 22.02 -26.61 -29.84
N LYS A 577 22.84 -27.65 -29.99
CA LYS A 577 24.27 -27.48 -30.25
C LYS A 577 24.56 -26.86 -31.63
N HIS A 578 23.73 -27.17 -32.62
CA HIS A 578 23.80 -26.62 -33.98
C HIS A 578 22.38 -26.46 -34.52
N PRO A 579 22.11 -25.51 -35.45
CA PRO A 579 20.76 -25.29 -36.00
C PRO A 579 20.08 -26.52 -36.63
N GLN A 580 20.84 -27.56 -37.03
CA GLN A 580 20.29 -28.79 -37.59
C GLN A 580 20.08 -29.92 -36.56
N ASN A 581 20.55 -29.77 -35.33
CA ASN A 581 20.39 -30.78 -34.29
C ASN A 581 18.98 -30.73 -33.68
N PRO A 582 18.47 -31.86 -33.15
CA PRO A 582 17.21 -31.86 -32.43
C PRO A 582 17.26 -30.93 -31.22
N ARG A 583 16.12 -30.31 -30.92
CA ARG A 583 15.98 -29.48 -29.72
C ARG A 583 15.79 -30.39 -28.52
N GLU A 584 16.60 -30.20 -27.50
CA GLU A 584 16.51 -30.96 -26.24
C GLU A 584 16.18 -30.01 -25.09
N GLU A 585 15.42 -30.49 -24.10
CA GLU A 585 15.25 -29.74 -22.85
C GLU A 585 16.59 -29.64 -22.12
N VAL A 586 16.86 -28.46 -21.55
CA VAL A 586 18.09 -28.26 -20.78
C VAL A 586 18.03 -29.13 -19.53
N ARG A 587 18.99 -30.06 -19.42
CA ARG A 587 19.17 -30.88 -18.21
C ARG A 587 19.80 -30.05 -17.11
N LEU A 588 19.10 -29.94 -15.99
CA LEU A 588 19.58 -29.27 -14.79
C LEU A 588 20.48 -30.23 -14.00
N ASP A 589 21.62 -29.74 -13.55
CA ASP A 589 22.61 -30.46 -12.73
C ASP A 589 23.29 -29.49 -11.74
N ASP A 590 24.23 -29.95 -10.92
CA ASP A 590 24.95 -29.09 -9.94
C ASP A 590 25.70 -27.91 -10.58
N ARG A 591 25.94 -27.97 -11.90
CA ARG A 591 26.64 -26.97 -12.70
C ARG A 591 25.67 -26.04 -13.43
N VAL A 592 24.51 -26.52 -13.88
CA VAL A 592 23.50 -25.79 -14.64
C VAL A 592 22.24 -25.66 -13.79
N LEU A 593 22.04 -24.47 -13.22
CA LEU A 593 20.94 -24.17 -12.32
C LEU A 593 19.93 -23.24 -12.98
N GLN A 594 18.65 -23.57 -12.86
CA GLN A 594 17.57 -22.66 -13.23
C GLN A 594 17.26 -21.72 -12.06
N THR A 595 17.19 -20.43 -12.35
CA THR A 595 16.80 -19.36 -11.42
C THR A 595 15.54 -18.67 -11.94
N ASP A 596 14.88 -17.88 -11.09
CA ASP A 596 13.68 -17.11 -11.47
C ASP A 596 13.95 -16.08 -12.59
N ARG A 597 15.22 -15.70 -12.82
CA ARG A 597 15.62 -14.73 -13.86
C ARG A 597 16.30 -15.35 -15.07
N GLY A 598 16.50 -16.67 -15.10
CA GLY A 598 17.20 -17.33 -16.20
C GLY A 598 18.07 -18.51 -15.78
N LEU A 599 18.99 -18.91 -16.66
CA LEU A 599 19.83 -20.10 -16.50
C LEU A 599 21.26 -19.74 -16.07
N LEU A 600 21.71 -20.24 -14.93
CA LEU A 600 23.08 -20.07 -14.45
C LEU A 600 23.94 -21.30 -14.78
N ILE A 601 24.96 -21.12 -15.59
CA ILE A 601 25.99 -22.13 -15.87
C ILE A 601 27.20 -21.77 -15.00
N ARG A 602 27.41 -22.51 -13.90
CA ARG A 602 28.48 -22.24 -12.91
C ARG A 602 29.89 -22.44 -13.47
N ARG A 603 30.05 -23.38 -14.40
CA ARG A 603 31.31 -23.67 -15.09
C ARG A 603 31.04 -23.96 -16.56
N VAL A 604 31.39 -23.00 -17.41
CA VAL A 604 31.20 -23.08 -18.86
C VAL A 604 32.30 -23.95 -19.49
N LEU A 605 31.90 -24.85 -20.38
CA LEU A 605 32.75 -25.78 -21.10
C LEU A 605 32.47 -25.66 -22.61
N LYS A 606 33.40 -26.08 -23.46
CA LYS A 606 33.21 -26.08 -24.93
C LYS A 606 31.97 -26.85 -25.41
N ARG A 607 31.48 -27.82 -24.62
CA ARG A 607 30.25 -28.57 -24.93
C ARG A 607 28.97 -27.75 -24.78
N ASP A 608 29.02 -26.62 -24.06
CA ASP A 608 27.87 -25.73 -23.83
C ASP A 608 27.69 -24.72 -24.99
N ILE A 609 28.58 -24.74 -26.00
CA ILE A 609 28.42 -23.93 -27.20
C ILE A 609 27.13 -24.37 -27.92
N GLY A 610 26.26 -23.40 -28.20
CA GLY A 610 25.01 -23.65 -28.89
C GLY A 610 23.99 -22.53 -28.72
N ILE A 611 22.76 -22.83 -29.12
CA ILE A 611 21.61 -21.94 -29.07
C ILE A 611 20.69 -22.41 -27.94
N TYR A 612 20.51 -21.55 -26.95
CA TYR A 612 19.57 -21.72 -25.86
C TYR A 612 18.30 -20.92 -26.17
N GLN A 613 17.15 -21.57 -26.18
CA GLN A 613 15.87 -20.88 -26.36
C GLN A 613 15.08 -20.92 -25.06
N CYS A 614 14.69 -19.74 -24.62
CA CYS A 614 13.81 -19.53 -23.48
C CYS A 614 12.36 -19.48 -23.95
N HIS A 615 11.50 -20.28 -23.31
CA HIS A 615 10.07 -20.33 -23.58
C HIS A 615 9.29 -19.93 -22.33
N ALA A 616 8.23 -19.15 -22.50
CA ALA A 616 7.23 -18.89 -21.47
C ALA A 616 6.04 -19.80 -21.68
N MET A 617 5.67 -20.55 -20.65
CA MET A 617 4.51 -21.42 -20.62
C MET A 617 3.47 -20.89 -19.64
N GLU A 618 2.25 -20.66 -20.12
CA GLU A 618 1.13 -20.17 -19.32
C GLU A 618 -0.17 -20.82 -19.80
N HIS A 619 -0.88 -21.53 -18.90
CA HIS A 619 -2.16 -22.20 -19.20
C HIS A 619 -2.14 -23.10 -20.46
N GLY A 620 -1.04 -23.83 -20.68
CA GLY A 620 -0.89 -24.72 -21.84
C GLY A 620 -0.47 -24.03 -23.14
N PHE A 621 -0.36 -22.69 -23.16
CA PHE A 621 0.24 -21.94 -24.26
C PHE A 621 1.74 -21.79 -24.03
N THR A 622 2.55 -22.03 -25.06
CA THR A 622 4.01 -21.90 -25.01
C THR A 622 4.47 -20.90 -26.06
N GLN A 623 5.21 -19.87 -25.65
CA GLN A 623 5.78 -18.85 -26.53
C GLN A 623 7.29 -18.78 -26.35
N THR A 624 8.04 -18.79 -27.45
CA THR A 624 9.49 -18.53 -27.40
C THR A 624 9.75 -17.04 -27.18
N LEU A 625 10.45 -16.70 -26.09
CA LEU A 625 10.76 -15.32 -25.71
C LEU A 625 12.08 -14.84 -26.32
N LEU A 626 13.12 -15.67 -26.21
CA LEU A 626 14.50 -15.27 -26.49
C LEU A 626 15.31 -16.47 -26.97
N GLY A 627 16.07 -16.30 -28.05
CA GLY A 627 17.14 -17.19 -28.47
C GLY A 627 18.49 -16.60 -28.07
N ILE A 628 19.32 -17.38 -27.39
CA ILE A 628 20.65 -16.97 -26.94
C ILE A 628 21.69 -17.89 -27.60
N THR A 629 22.57 -17.32 -28.40
CA THR A 629 23.75 -18.03 -28.92
C THR A 629 24.89 -17.86 -27.94
N LEU A 630 25.31 -18.94 -27.28
CA LEU A 630 26.45 -18.97 -26.38
C LEU A 630 27.71 -19.42 -27.12
N GLU A 631 28.71 -18.54 -27.16
CA GLU A 631 30.07 -18.86 -27.62
C GLU A 631 31.01 -18.95 -26.42
N VAL A 632 31.92 -19.93 -26.45
CA VAL A 632 32.87 -20.16 -25.35
C VAL A 632 34.27 -19.76 -25.79
N VAL A 633 34.85 -18.81 -25.08
CA VAL A 633 36.22 -18.34 -25.30
C VAL A 633 37.16 -19.22 -24.46
N PRO A 634 38.16 -19.86 -25.07
CA PRO A 634 39.14 -20.65 -24.33
C PRO A 634 39.89 -19.79 -23.30
N SER A 635 40.12 -20.32 -22.11
CA SER A 635 41.00 -19.69 -21.12
C SER A 635 42.46 -19.89 -21.56
N THR A 636 43.00 -18.96 -22.34
CA THR A 636 44.40 -19.02 -22.77
C THR A 636 45.34 -18.69 -21.62
N SER A 637 45.90 -19.72 -21.00
CA SER A 637 47.14 -19.66 -20.23
C SER A 637 48.22 -20.52 -20.90
N SER A 638 48.63 -20.17 -22.13
CA SER A 638 49.88 -20.66 -22.76
C SER A 638 50.01 -20.21 -24.22
N SER A 639 50.78 -19.15 -24.48
CA SER A 639 51.59 -18.99 -25.69
C SER A 639 52.33 -17.63 -25.67
N VAL A 640 53.33 -17.52 -24.80
CA VAL A 640 54.41 -16.53 -24.97
C VAL A 640 55.71 -17.30 -25.05
N SER A 641 56.03 -17.79 -26.25
CA SER A 641 57.37 -18.15 -26.68
C SER A 641 57.30 -18.69 -28.10
N ASN A 642 57.70 -17.87 -29.07
CA ASN A 642 58.52 -18.22 -30.24
C ASN A 642 58.29 -17.24 -31.38
N LEU A 643 59.12 -16.19 -31.40
CA LEU A 643 59.48 -15.45 -32.61
C LEU A 643 61.01 -15.35 -32.61
N PRO A 644 61.72 -15.89 -33.61
CA PRO A 644 63.15 -15.68 -33.76
C PRO A 644 63.46 -14.39 -34.54
N SER A 645 64.27 -13.55 -33.91
CA SER A 645 65.40 -12.73 -34.42
C SER A 645 65.38 -12.14 -35.85
N ASP A 646 65.30 -10.81 -35.89
CA ASP A 646 66.07 -9.81 -36.65
C ASP A 646 66.90 -10.20 -37.90
N ALA A 647 66.74 -9.44 -38.99
CA ALA A 647 67.64 -8.32 -39.41
C ALA A 647 67.14 -7.67 -40.75
N PRO A 648 67.74 -6.57 -41.28
CA PRO A 648 67.37 -5.19 -40.94
C PRO A 648 67.02 -4.32 -42.18
N VAL A 649 66.23 -3.24 -42.02
CA VAL A 649 66.20 -2.15 -43.01
C VAL A 649 66.43 -0.81 -42.29
N ARG A 650 67.49 -0.15 -42.76
CA ARG A 650 68.02 1.14 -42.35
C ARG A 650 66.97 2.27 -42.40
N LEU A 651 67.00 3.13 -41.39
CA LEU A 651 66.47 4.49 -41.44
C LEU A 651 67.49 5.41 -40.78
N ASP A 652 67.81 6.53 -41.44
CA ASP A 652 68.38 7.72 -40.80
C ASP A 652 68.17 8.93 -41.75
N PRO A 653 68.28 10.20 -41.29
CA PRO A 653 67.28 10.89 -40.45
C PRO A 653 67.04 12.36 -40.91
N ARG A 654 66.07 13.04 -40.26
CA ARG A 654 65.94 14.50 -39.96
C ARG A 654 64.43 14.84 -39.86
N SER A 655 63.88 15.62 -38.94
CA SER A 655 64.39 16.47 -37.85
C SER A 655 63.20 16.84 -36.93
N GLY A 656 63.44 16.93 -35.61
CA GLY A 656 62.87 17.98 -34.74
C GLY A 656 61.50 17.82 -34.07
N GLY A 657 61.51 17.31 -32.83
CA GLY A 657 60.97 17.99 -31.62
C GLY A 657 59.45 18.20 -31.43
N GLY A 658 58.84 17.44 -30.50
CA GLY A 658 57.49 17.64 -29.94
C GLY A 658 57.38 18.73 -28.85
N PRO A 659 56.24 18.82 -28.12
CA PRO A 659 55.98 17.91 -27.00
C PRO A 659 54.58 17.24 -26.99
N PRO A 660 54.36 16.21 -26.13
CA PRO A 660 53.32 15.20 -26.33
C PRO A 660 52.07 15.34 -25.43
N VAL A 661 50.95 14.80 -25.92
CA VAL A 661 49.75 14.47 -25.15
C VAL A 661 49.75 12.96 -24.93
N THR A 662 49.87 12.51 -23.68
CA THR A 662 49.68 11.11 -23.28
C THR A 662 48.80 11.03 -22.05
N ASN A 663 47.65 10.35 -22.15
CA ASN A 663 47.01 9.64 -21.02
C ASN A 663 45.81 8.77 -21.45
N GLN A 664 46.05 7.71 -22.25
CA GLN A 664 45.04 6.67 -22.50
C GLN A 664 45.52 5.23 -22.26
N LYS A 665 46.75 5.00 -21.79
CA LYS A 665 47.30 3.63 -21.63
C LYS A 665 47.54 3.14 -20.19
N LEU A 666 47.17 3.91 -19.16
CA LEU A 666 47.37 3.49 -17.76
C LEU A 666 46.21 2.66 -17.18
N TRP A 667 44.98 2.85 -17.64
CA TRP A 667 43.79 2.19 -17.05
C TRP A 667 43.72 0.67 -17.31
N TYR A 668 44.35 0.17 -18.38
CA TYR A 668 44.26 -1.25 -18.76
C TYR A 668 45.13 -2.17 -17.88
N ARG A 669 46.19 -1.65 -17.24
CA ARG A 669 47.07 -2.45 -16.37
C ARG A 669 46.46 -2.72 -15.00
N ASP A 670 45.72 -1.76 -14.45
CA ASP A 670 45.14 -1.88 -13.10
C ASP A 670 43.90 -2.78 -13.08
N PHE A 671 43.19 -2.90 -14.21
CA PHE A 671 42.05 -3.83 -14.34
C PHE A 671 42.52 -5.30 -14.44
N MET A 672 43.63 -5.57 -15.14
CA MET A 672 44.15 -6.94 -15.28
C MET A 672 44.74 -7.50 -13.96
N GLN A 673 45.13 -6.63 -13.02
CA GLN A 673 45.55 -7.05 -11.67
C GLN A 673 44.38 -7.38 -10.74
N LEU A 674 43.14 -7.02 -11.10
CA LEU A 674 41.92 -7.34 -10.33
C LEU A 674 41.23 -8.63 -10.80
N VAL A 675 41.66 -9.22 -11.91
CA VAL A 675 41.01 -10.39 -12.54
C VAL A 675 41.78 -11.70 -12.29
N ASP A 676 42.96 -11.64 -11.67
CA ASP A 676 43.79 -12.81 -11.42
C ASP A 676 43.76 -13.20 -9.94
N HIS A 677 43.13 -14.33 -9.60
CA HIS A 677 43.26 -14.98 -8.30
C HIS A 677 43.67 -16.45 -8.47
N PRO A 678 44.71 -16.91 -7.74
CA PRO A 678 45.20 -18.28 -7.85
C PRO A 678 44.45 -19.24 -6.92
N ASN A 679 44.27 -20.48 -7.40
CA ASN A 679 44.06 -21.75 -6.70
C ASN A 679 43.28 -21.82 -5.36
N LEU A 680 42.21 -22.62 -5.38
CA LEU A 680 41.23 -22.94 -4.32
C LEU A 680 41.78 -23.38 -2.94
N SER A 681 43.06 -23.71 -2.79
CA SER A 681 43.64 -24.07 -1.48
C SER A 681 43.95 -22.87 -0.58
N THR A 682 43.95 -21.65 -1.13
CA THR A 682 44.23 -20.42 -0.36
C THR A 682 42.97 -19.77 0.23
N VAL A 683 41.78 -20.03 -0.32
CA VAL A 683 40.52 -19.47 0.17
C VAL A 683 40.13 -20.08 1.52
N ASP A 684 40.37 -21.38 1.74
CA ASP A 684 40.12 -22.02 3.03
C ASP A 684 41.08 -21.50 4.13
N GLN A 685 42.35 -21.22 3.78
CA GLN A 685 43.29 -20.59 4.70
C GLN A 685 42.94 -19.12 5.01
N ILE A 686 42.39 -18.39 4.05
CA ILE A 686 41.89 -17.02 4.26
C ILE A 686 40.60 -17.04 5.09
N CYS A 687 39.68 -17.97 4.86
CA CYS A 687 38.49 -18.16 5.67
C CYS A 687 38.83 -18.53 7.12
N GLU A 688 39.80 -19.42 7.35
CA GLU A 688 40.29 -19.73 8.70
C GLU A 688 40.98 -18.54 9.37
N GLN A 689 41.81 -17.77 8.63
CA GLN A 689 42.45 -16.56 9.18
C GLN A 689 41.44 -15.43 9.48
N VAL A 690 40.38 -15.29 8.67
CA VAL A 690 39.30 -14.33 8.91
C VAL A 690 38.43 -14.77 10.09
N TRP A 691 38.18 -16.07 10.25
CA TRP A 691 37.44 -16.62 11.39
C TRP A 691 38.25 -16.51 12.70
N ALA A 692 39.56 -16.76 12.66
CA ALA A 692 40.47 -16.56 13.78
C ALA A 692 40.62 -15.09 14.18
N ARG A 693 40.70 -14.16 13.22
CA ARG A 693 40.71 -12.70 13.47
C ARG A 693 39.38 -12.20 14.05
N LYS A 694 38.24 -12.76 13.65
CA LYS A 694 36.92 -12.43 14.21
C LYS A 694 36.77 -12.90 15.66
N ASN A 695 37.35 -14.06 16.01
CA ASN A 695 37.39 -14.57 17.38
C ASN A 695 38.38 -13.80 18.28
N ALA A 696 39.51 -13.33 17.74
CA ALA A 696 40.44 -12.45 18.45
C ALA A 696 39.85 -11.04 18.69
N ALA A 697 39.10 -10.51 17.71
CA ALA A 697 38.36 -9.25 17.85
C ALA A 697 37.23 -9.35 18.88
N ASN A 698 36.49 -10.47 18.94
CA ASN A 698 35.45 -10.71 19.94
C ASN A 698 36.02 -10.84 21.38
N LYS A 699 37.23 -11.39 21.56
CA LYS A 699 37.92 -11.39 22.86
C LYS A 699 38.39 -9.99 23.26
N LYS A 700 38.86 -9.18 22.29
CA LYS A 700 39.25 -7.77 22.52
C LYS A 700 38.05 -6.88 22.86
N TRP A 701 36.89 -7.11 22.25
CA TRP A 701 35.63 -6.41 22.55
C TRP A 701 35.05 -6.80 23.92
N LYS A 702 35.11 -8.08 24.33
CA LYS A 702 34.75 -8.50 25.69
C LYS A 702 35.65 -7.87 26.77
N HIS A 703 36.96 -7.80 26.54
CA HIS A 703 37.90 -7.15 27.46
C HIS A 703 37.68 -5.62 27.55
N LEU A 704 37.35 -4.95 26.44
CA LEU A 704 37.01 -3.51 26.44
C LEU A 704 35.67 -3.22 27.16
N GLN A 705 34.72 -4.16 27.13
CA GLN A 705 33.42 -4.02 27.79
C GLN A 705 33.51 -4.25 29.31
N GLU A 706 34.44 -5.10 29.77
CA GLU A 706 34.78 -5.25 31.20
C GLU A 706 35.54 -4.03 31.75
N ILE A 707 36.46 -3.43 30.97
CA ILE A 707 37.18 -2.21 31.37
C ILE A 707 36.23 -0.99 31.45
N ARG A 708 35.17 -0.93 30.63
CA ARG A 708 34.13 0.11 30.71
C ARG A 708 33.12 -0.10 31.85
N LYS A 709 32.98 -1.31 32.40
CA LYS A 709 32.22 -1.56 33.65
C LYS A 709 33.03 -1.25 34.92
N GLY A 710 34.35 -1.05 34.81
CA GLY A 710 35.25 -0.76 35.93
C GLY A 710 35.42 0.72 36.31
N ARG A 711 34.80 1.68 35.58
CA ARG A 711 34.88 3.12 35.88
C ARG A 711 33.51 3.69 36.25
N ASN A 712 32.97 3.22 37.38
CA ASN A 712 31.97 3.97 38.18
C ASN A 712 31.92 3.41 39.61
N ARG A 713 33.04 3.56 40.33
CA ARG A 713 33.08 3.43 41.79
C ARG A 713 33.81 4.65 42.38
N ARG A 714 33.02 5.60 42.87
CA ARG A 714 33.36 6.51 43.96
C ARG A 714 32.25 6.33 45.01
N THR A 715 32.55 5.55 46.04
CA THR A 715 32.70 5.98 47.44
C THR A 715 31.37 6.26 48.14
N HIS A 716 30.90 5.27 48.92
CA HIS A 716 30.38 5.52 50.26
C HIS A 716 30.71 4.30 51.15
N ASP A 717 31.63 4.50 52.08
CA ASP A 717 31.92 3.61 53.21
C ASP A 717 30.88 3.83 54.31
N GLY A 718 30.54 2.78 55.07
CA GLY A 718 29.86 2.92 56.38
C GLY A 718 28.93 1.78 56.82
N LYS A 719 29.53 0.66 57.25
CA LYS A 719 29.13 -0.44 58.18
C LYS A 719 27.65 -0.89 58.45
N PRO A 720 27.42 -2.18 58.79
CA PRO A 720 26.10 -2.83 58.93
C PRO A 720 25.70 -3.29 60.35
N ASN A 721 24.38 -3.42 60.61
CA ASN A 721 23.65 -4.49 61.36
C ASN A 721 22.30 -3.97 61.97
N PRO A 722 21.37 -4.83 62.44
CA PRO A 722 20.92 -6.15 61.95
C PRO A 722 19.37 -6.27 61.90
N ARG A 723 18.90 -7.50 61.64
CA ARG A 723 17.53 -7.99 61.37
C ARG A 723 16.47 -7.84 62.49
N ALA A 724 15.22 -7.75 62.01
CA ALA A 724 13.94 -8.33 62.50
C ALA A 724 13.22 -7.67 63.70
N PRO A 725 11.89 -7.89 63.94
CA PRO A 725 10.96 -8.82 63.30
C PRO A 725 9.56 -8.26 62.91
N ARG A 726 8.76 -9.16 62.34
CA ARG A 726 7.30 -9.14 62.12
C ARG A 726 6.52 -8.69 63.37
N SER A 727 5.36 -8.05 63.14
CA SER A 727 4.13 -8.23 63.93
C SER A 727 2.88 -7.88 63.10
N ALA A 728 1.81 -8.60 63.41
CA ALA A 728 0.47 -8.58 62.83
C ALA A 728 -0.49 -7.62 63.57
N GLY A 729 -1.71 -7.47 63.04
CA GLY A 729 -2.87 -6.74 63.60
C GLY A 729 -2.97 -5.30 63.07
N GLU A 730 -4.09 -4.79 62.58
CA GLU A 730 -5.52 -5.17 62.59
C GLU A 730 -6.14 -5.02 61.19
#